data_AF-Q9L036-F1
#
_entry.id   AF-Q9L036-F1
#
_cell.length_a   1.000
_cell.length_b   1.000
_cell.length_c   1.000
_cell.angle_alpha   90.00
_cell.angle_beta   90.00
_cell.angle_gamma   90.00
#
_symmetry.space_group_name_H-M   'P 1'
#
loop_
_entity.id
_entity.type
_entity.pdbx_description
1 polymer ?
#
loop_
_entity_poly.entity_id
_entity_poly.type
_entity_poly.pdbx_seq_one_letter_code
_entity_poly.pdbx_strand_id
1 'polypeptide(L)'
;MRWLGRPLTAAVAVTAVLSAVPAPPAASPATDPAAAAAETGNTATVFYYTKTKNWDRYNLHYAPDGGSWTEVPGVAMEAACTDWVKRTVPLGSAEGLRATFNNGSGTWDNNGGENYALGTGALTVKDGVVAHSDPCAGGQDPGPTPGGGNRATVYYSTRTLGWTTANIHYRPAGGSWTAVPGVGMRAACAGWWKKDVDLGAATSLTAAFNNGNGVWDNNKGADYTLPAGVTTVADNTVTADADDPCAEEVPDTAAPTVPAGVSARADGVSVVLTWEPSTDDTGVAKYQVTRSGGTGGEVVSDVGSTVFSDTGLEERTTYTYTVRATDAAGNVSAASAAAIATTGTRPPAPAAGRPLATDPRKDPIYFVLTARFNDGDATNNRGGSQHEKSGNAANDDPMFRGDFKGLVNKLDYIKGLGFSAVWITPVVLNRSDYDYHGYHGYDFYKVDPRLESAGASYQDLIDAAHAKGMKIYQDVVYNHSSRWGAKGLFTPTVYGVRDSQWSWYYDEKQPGFEYDGLTVEPKSGKSYYNGDLWSTAEPTGNTCVNWGRPTGAKSPEGYTLYDCQWPSPTSGMFPKALYHNCWIGNWEGEDSRSCWLHEDLADFNTENPQVQNYLIGAYDKYIDMGVDGFRVDTAVHIPRTTWNRRFLPAIQERVAQQHGAEAAKNFFVFGEVAAFVNDKWNRGSVNHSAQFYTWKERKEYSADDAKAALEMYEYEQQQGTGNQPTSANAFLEGNSYHVPDHSRFSGMNVIDMRMHMNFGDASNAFHNGKDSDDSYNDATYNVVYVDSHDYGPNKSSERFSGGTDAWAENMSLMWTFRGIPTLYYGSEIEFQKGRKIDCGPTCPLATTGRAYYGDHLAGDVTASDFSRVDSATGAVATTLAQPLVKHVQRLNQIRRAVPALQMGQYSTDGITGDMAFKRRYTDGGTDSFALVTVSGGAAYDGIPNGTYRDAVTGDTRTVTDGRLTVAAPGKGNLRVYVLNGPGKIGADGPYLK
;
A
#
# COMPACT_ATOMS: atom_id res chain seq x y z
N MET A 1 5.35 60.03 4.04
CA MET A 1 4.21 60.86 3.60
C MET A 1 2.94 60.06 3.82
N ARG A 2 2.12 60.48 4.80
CA ARG A 2 0.74 60.02 5.08
C ARG A 2 -0.25 60.78 4.20
N TRP A 3 -1.40 60.19 3.87
CA TRP A 3 -2.76 60.79 3.87
C TRP A 3 -3.77 59.59 3.84
N LEU A 4 -4.56 59.25 4.88
CA LEU A 4 -5.75 59.88 5.49
C LEU A 4 -6.93 60.01 4.48
N GLY A 5 -8.19 59.62 4.75
CA GLY A 5 -8.85 59.16 5.98
C GLY A 5 -10.33 58.76 5.77
N ARG A 6 -10.90 58.20 6.84
CA ARG A 6 -12.33 57.90 7.19
C ARG A 6 -13.23 59.18 7.16
N PRO A 7 -14.60 59.20 7.40
CA PRO A 7 -15.35 58.35 8.35
C PRO A 7 -16.93 58.18 8.28
N LEU A 8 -17.44 57.34 9.22
CA LEU A 8 -18.59 57.46 10.18
C LEU A 8 -20.10 57.63 9.77
N THR A 9 -20.89 56.58 10.09
CA THR A 9 -22.13 56.46 10.94
C THR A 9 -23.41 57.34 10.81
N ALA A 10 -24.58 56.65 10.87
CA ALA A 10 -25.71 56.78 11.84
C ALA A 10 -27.15 57.01 11.28
N ALA A 11 -28.02 56.02 11.55
CA ALA A 11 -29.40 56.02 12.08
C ALA A 11 -30.55 56.93 11.55
N VAL A 12 -31.75 56.32 11.41
CA VAL A 12 -33.07 56.65 12.03
C VAL A 12 -34.25 56.27 11.10
N ALA A 13 -35.27 55.63 11.68
CA ALA A 13 -36.55 55.24 11.07
C ALA A 13 -37.62 56.33 11.20
N VAL A 14 -38.54 56.49 10.22
CA VAL A 14 -39.87 57.10 10.40
C VAL A 14 -40.89 56.50 9.41
N THR A 15 -42.09 56.24 9.95
CA THR A 15 -43.35 55.74 9.39
C THR A 15 -44.18 56.80 8.64
N ALA A 16 -45.08 56.37 7.73
CA ALA A 16 -46.29 57.13 7.35
C ALA A 16 -47.44 56.20 6.91
N VAL A 17 -48.63 56.48 7.44
CA VAL A 17 -49.94 55.81 7.25
C VAL A 17 -50.93 56.83 6.66
N LEU A 18 -51.98 56.35 5.97
CA LEU A 18 -53.37 56.87 5.75
C LEU A 18 -53.79 56.59 4.28
N SER A 19 -54.75 55.71 3.88
CA SER A 19 -56.15 55.39 4.25
C SER A 19 -57.22 56.15 3.44
N ALA A 20 -58.18 55.43 2.82
CA ALA A 20 -59.65 55.71 2.76
C ALA A 20 -60.37 54.92 1.61
N VAL A 21 -61.31 53.96 1.82
CA VAL A 21 -62.81 54.06 2.06
C VAL A 21 -63.62 53.67 0.78
N PRO A 22 -64.88 53.14 0.78
CA PRO A 22 -65.58 52.07 1.53
C PRO A 22 -66.49 51.15 0.65
N ALA A 23 -67.33 50.31 1.30
CA ALA A 23 -68.34 49.33 0.81
C ALA A 23 -69.63 49.99 0.19
N PRO A 24 -70.75 49.29 -0.23
CA PRO A 24 -71.55 48.30 0.55
C PRO A 24 -72.36 47.26 -0.34
N PRO A 25 -73.56 46.70 0.01
CA PRO A 25 -73.68 45.25 0.27
C PRO A 25 -74.88 44.49 -0.40
N ALA A 26 -74.94 43.19 -0.07
CA ALA A 26 -76.11 42.30 0.15
C ALA A 26 -76.97 41.77 -1.02
N ALA A 27 -77.04 40.42 -1.13
CA ALA A 27 -78.26 39.62 -0.96
C ALA A 27 -77.99 38.10 -1.15
N SER A 28 -78.73 37.27 -0.41
CA SER A 28 -79.06 35.86 -0.70
C SER A 28 -80.60 35.72 -0.52
N PRO A 29 -81.28 34.58 -0.76
CA PRO A 29 -80.90 33.28 -1.35
C PRO A 29 -81.95 32.76 -2.40
N ALA A 30 -81.76 31.56 -2.99
CA ALA A 30 -82.83 30.56 -3.21
C ALA A 30 -82.30 29.22 -3.78
N THR A 31 -82.57 28.17 -2.99
CA THR A 31 -82.74 26.71 -3.17
C THR A 31 -82.70 26.00 -4.54
N ASP A 32 -82.06 24.82 -4.50
CA ASP A 32 -82.04 23.69 -5.47
C ASP A 32 -83.41 23.07 -5.82
N PRO A 33 -83.45 22.27 -6.91
CA PRO A 33 -83.81 20.87 -6.71
C PRO A 33 -83.02 19.82 -7.55
N ALA A 34 -82.85 18.66 -6.90
CA ALA A 34 -82.84 17.27 -7.38
C ALA A 34 -81.78 16.75 -8.38
N ALA A 35 -81.16 15.66 -7.94
CA ALA A 35 -80.06 14.93 -8.56
C ALA A 35 -80.47 13.99 -9.71
N ALA A 36 -79.54 13.84 -10.66
CA ALA A 36 -79.39 12.69 -11.55
C ALA A 36 -77.96 12.12 -11.39
N ALA A 37 -77.83 10.79 -11.54
CA ALA A 37 -76.69 9.95 -11.16
C ALA A 37 -75.33 10.29 -11.82
N ALA A 38 -74.22 10.04 -11.09
CA ALA A 38 -72.84 10.14 -11.59
C ALA A 38 -72.10 8.79 -11.47
N GLU A 39 -71.44 8.40 -12.57
CA GLU A 39 -70.60 7.22 -12.74
C GLU A 39 -69.31 7.28 -11.89
N THR A 40 -68.84 6.14 -11.37
CA THR A 40 -67.56 6.00 -10.67
C THR A 40 -66.40 5.91 -11.67
N GLY A 41 -65.75 7.04 -11.99
CA GLY A 41 -64.59 7.10 -12.88
C GLY A 41 -63.23 6.87 -12.20
N ASN A 42 -62.23 6.38 -12.97
CA ASN A 42 -60.84 6.18 -12.54
C ASN A 42 -60.16 7.51 -12.16
N THR A 43 -59.23 7.52 -11.20
CA THR A 43 -58.54 8.76 -10.74
C THR A 43 -57.05 8.56 -10.48
N ALA A 44 -56.30 9.66 -10.54
CA ALA A 44 -54.90 9.73 -10.10
C ALA A 44 -54.72 10.86 -9.07
N THR A 45 -54.18 10.56 -7.89
CA THR A 45 -53.79 11.54 -6.88
C THR A 45 -52.28 11.74 -6.93
N VAL A 46 -51.85 12.85 -7.53
CA VAL A 46 -50.44 13.18 -7.78
C VAL A 46 -49.93 14.09 -6.67
N PHE A 47 -48.92 13.62 -5.93
CA PHE A 47 -48.15 14.34 -4.94
C PHE A 47 -46.82 14.84 -5.54
N TYR A 48 -46.43 16.08 -5.24
CA TYR A 48 -45.21 16.70 -5.74
C TYR A 48 -44.39 17.28 -4.58
N TYR A 49 -43.09 16.95 -4.53
CA TYR A 49 -42.18 17.37 -3.45
C TYR A 49 -41.77 18.83 -3.63
N THR A 50 -42.01 19.65 -2.62
CA THR A 50 -41.85 21.10 -2.74
C THR A 50 -40.43 21.57 -2.42
N LYS A 51 -39.73 20.93 -1.46
CA LYS A 51 -38.50 21.47 -0.87
C LYS A 51 -37.35 21.68 -1.86
N THR A 52 -37.21 20.83 -2.86
CA THR A 52 -36.10 20.93 -3.83
C THR A 52 -36.25 22.12 -4.78
N LYS A 53 -37.49 22.44 -5.19
CA LYS A 53 -37.76 23.57 -6.11
C LYS A 53 -38.10 24.86 -5.38
N ASN A 54 -38.70 24.76 -4.19
CA ASN A 54 -39.06 25.85 -3.29
C ASN A 54 -39.78 27.04 -3.98
N TRP A 55 -40.88 26.74 -4.67
CA TRP A 55 -41.73 27.74 -5.34
C TRP A 55 -42.83 28.25 -4.41
N ASP A 56 -43.26 29.49 -4.62
CA ASP A 56 -44.36 30.09 -3.85
C ASP A 56 -45.73 29.45 -4.16
N ARG A 57 -45.88 28.84 -5.34
CA ARG A 57 -47.09 28.14 -5.82
C ARG A 57 -46.72 26.95 -6.69
N TYR A 58 -47.60 25.95 -6.75
CA TYR A 58 -47.42 24.74 -7.55
C TYR A 58 -48.70 24.44 -8.33
N ASN A 59 -48.57 24.30 -9.65
CA ASN A 59 -49.67 23.89 -10.54
C ASN A 59 -49.29 22.60 -11.27
N LEU A 60 -50.27 21.71 -11.43
CA LEU A 60 -50.20 20.53 -12.26
C LEU A 60 -50.85 20.84 -13.60
N HIS A 61 -50.05 20.92 -14.66
CA HIS A 61 -50.54 20.99 -16.03
C HIS A 61 -50.48 19.58 -16.61
N TYR A 62 -51.62 19.05 -17.05
CA TYR A 62 -51.73 17.63 -17.42
C TYR A 62 -52.69 17.37 -18.59
N ALA A 63 -52.54 16.20 -19.20
CA ALA A 63 -53.49 15.58 -20.13
C ALA A 63 -53.67 14.10 -19.77
N PRO A 64 -54.90 13.61 -19.47
CA PRO A 64 -55.17 12.17 -19.43
C PRO A 64 -54.78 11.52 -20.76
N ASP A 65 -54.36 10.26 -20.75
CA ASP A 65 -53.92 9.58 -21.97
C ASP A 65 -55.02 9.58 -23.05
N GLY A 66 -54.69 10.09 -24.25
CA GLY A 66 -55.65 10.30 -25.35
C GLY A 66 -56.55 11.53 -25.22
N GLY A 67 -56.43 12.30 -24.12
CA GLY A 67 -57.16 13.54 -23.85
C GLY A 67 -56.41 14.81 -24.22
N SER A 68 -57.05 15.97 -23.98
CA SER A 68 -56.44 17.29 -24.21
C SER A 68 -55.76 17.82 -22.94
N TRP A 69 -54.71 18.62 -23.12
CA TRP A 69 -54.04 19.32 -22.02
C TRP A 69 -54.94 20.37 -21.36
N THR A 70 -54.82 20.51 -20.05
CA THR A 70 -55.38 21.66 -19.30
C THR A 70 -54.85 22.98 -19.85
N GLU A 71 -55.57 24.10 -19.70
CA GLU A 71 -55.02 25.42 -20.08
C GLU A 71 -53.84 25.82 -19.18
N VAL A 72 -52.86 26.57 -19.70
CA VAL A 72 -51.69 27.07 -18.94
C VAL A 72 -52.13 28.17 -17.96
N PRO A 73 -51.71 28.15 -16.67
CA PRO A 73 -50.61 27.36 -16.08
C PRO A 73 -50.97 25.98 -15.54
N GLY A 74 -52.11 25.40 -15.91
CA GLY A 74 -52.62 24.16 -15.34
C GLY A 74 -53.42 24.42 -14.07
N VAL A 75 -53.61 23.38 -13.27
CA VAL A 75 -54.51 23.42 -12.12
C VAL A 75 -53.70 23.49 -10.83
N ALA A 76 -54.07 24.41 -9.93
CA ALA A 76 -53.40 24.59 -8.66
C ALA A 76 -53.42 23.30 -7.81
N MET A 77 -52.26 22.94 -7.29
CA MET A 77 -52.09 21.85 -6.33
C MET A 77 -52.28 22.38 -4.90
N GLU A 78 -52.90 21.57 -4.04
CA GLU A 78 -53.16 21.93 -2.65
C GLU A 78 -52.08 21.36 -1.72
N ALA A 79 -51.84 22.01 -0.58
CA ALA A 79 -50.92 21.47 0.43
C ALA A 79 -51.42 20.08 0.91
N ALA A 80 -50.51 19.11 0.97
CA ALA A 80 -50.84 17.74 1.35
C ALA A 80 -50.30 17.40 2.75
N CYS A 81 -48.99 17.56 2.96
CA CYS A 81 -48.30 17.41 4.24
C CYS A 81 -46.96 18.14 4.16
N THR A 82 -46.15 18.08 5.23
CA THR A 82 -44.83 18.74 5.27
C THR A 82 -44.02 18.41 4.02
N ASP A 83 -43.59 19.44 3.29
CA ASP A 83 -42.83 19.37 2.05
C ASP A 83 -43.55 18.76 0.82
N TRP A 84 -44.88 18.57 0.84
CA TRP A 84 -45.64 17.99 -0.29
C TRP A 84 -46.93 18.75 -0.62
N VAL A 85 -47.22 18.89 -1.92
CA VAL A 85 -48.51 19.32 -2.47
C VAL A 85 -49.16 18.18 -3.26
N LYS A 86 -50.48 18.18 -3.43
CA LYS A 86 -51.20 17.16 -4.20
C LYS A 86 -52.28 17.71 -5.14
N ARG A 87 -52.69 16.88 -6.09
CA ARG A 87 -53.90 17.08 -6.89
C ARG A 87 -54.51 15.74 -7.29
N THR A 88 -55.81 15.58 -7.08
CA THR A 88 -56.57 14.45 -7.63
C THR A 88 -57.16 14.83 -9.00
N VAL A 89 -56.91 13.98 -9.99
CA VAL A 89 -57.30 14.13 -11.38
C VAL A 89 -58.29 13.03 -11.75
N PRO A 90 -59.48 13.35 -12.26
CA PRO A 90 -60.36 12.37 -12.88
C PRO A 90 -59.79 11.95 -14.24
N LEU A 91 -59.64 10.64 -14.44
CA LEU A 91 -59.11 10.04 -15.66
C LEU A 91 -60.18 9.42 -16.56
N GLY A 92 -61.40 9.23 -16.05
CA GLY A 92 -62.46 8.55 -16.80
C GLY A 92 -62.06 7.10 -17.10
N SER A 93 -61.94 6.75 -18.39
CA SER A 93 -61.45 5.44 -18.85
C SER A 93 -59.95 5.41 -19.20
N ALA A 94 -59.21 6.53 -19.01
CA ALA A 94 -57.78 6.58 -19.31
C ALA A 94 -56.96 5.77 -18.28
N GLU A 95 -55.87 5.16 -18.75
CA GLU A 95 -54.97 4.32 -17.95
C GLU A 95 -53.85 5.12 -17.24
N GLY A 96 -53.75 6.42 -17.52
CA GLY A 96 -52.75 7.33 -16.96
C GLY A 96 -52.90 8.77 -17.47
N LEU A 97 -51.89 9.59 -17.20
CA LEU A 97 -51.78 10.98 -17.64
C LEU A 97 -50.34 11.39 -17.95
N ARG A 98 -50.17 12.34 -18.87
CA ARG A 98 -48.95 13.13 -19.00
C ARG A 98 -49.05 14.41 -18.18
N ALA A 99 -47.98 14.79 -17.52
CA ALA A 99 -47.96 15.89 -16.56
C ALA A 99 -46.67 16.71 -16.57
N THR A 100 -46.80 17.98 -16.20
CA THR A 100 -45.69 18.88 -15.85
C THR A 100 -46.09 19.74 -14.67
N PHE A 101 -45.09 20.25 -13.94
CA PHE A 101 -45.31 21.10 -12.78
C PHE A 101 -44.75 22.50 -13.04
N ASN A 102 -45.40 23.54 -12.52
CA ASN A 102 -44.91 24.91 -12.68
C ASN A 102 -45.32 25.83 -11.52
N ASN A 103 -44.66 26.97 -11.43
CA ASN A 103 -44.90 27.98 -10.38
C ASN A 103 -46.06 28.95 -10.67
N GLY A 104 -46.76 28.82 -11.80
CA GLY A 104 -47.81 29.72 -12.22
C GLY A 104 -47.33 31.03 -12.88
N SER A 105 -46.01 31.25 -12.96
CA SER A 105 -45.40 32.46 -13.56
C SER A 105 -44.33 32.13 -14.61
N GLY A 106 -44.43 30.96 -15.25
CA GLY A 106 -43.63 30.59 -16.42
C GLY A 106 -42.36 29.77 -16.13
N THR A 107 -42.11 29.35 -14.89
CA THR A 107 -41.03 28.39 -14.57
C THR A 107 -41.57 26.98 -14.48
N TRP A 108 -41.00 26.05 -15.24
CA TRP A 108 -41.51 24.70 -15.42
C TRP A 108 -40.53 23.62 -14.96
N ASP A 109 -41.10 22.53 -14.45
CA ASP A 109 -40.48 21.23 -14.33
C ASP A 109 -41.20 20.27 -15.29
N ASN A 110 -40.56 20.05 -16.43
CA ASN A 110 -41.01 19.16 -17.50
C ASN A 110 -40.10 17.94 -17.65
N ASN A 111 -39.48 17.49 -16.56
CA ASN A 111 -38.61 16.31 -16.54
C ASN A 111 -37.49 16.33 -17.61
N GLY A 112 -36.82 17.49 -17.77
CA GLY A 112 -35.76 17.64 -18.77
C GLY A 112 -36.24 17.72 -20.22
N GLY A 113 -37.53 17.96 -20.47
CA GLY A 113 -38.10 18.15 -21.81
C GLY A 113 -39.16 17.12 -22.23
N GLU A 114 -39.28 16.01 -21.52
CA GLU A 114 -40.06 14.82 -21.92
C GLU A 114 -41.47 14.73 -21.30
N ASN A 115 -41.77 15.57 -20.30
CA ASN A 115 -42.94 15.47 -19.41
C ASN A 115 -42.95 14.19 -18.55
N TYR A 116 -43.70 14.22 -17.45
CA TYR A 116 -43.91 13.05 -16.60
C TYR A 116 -45.03 12.18 -17.17
N ALA A 117 -44.80 10.86 -17.24
CA ALA A 117 -45.86 9.88 -17.48
C ALA A 117 -46.27 9.27 -16.13
N LEU A 118 -47.55 9.42 -15.78
CA LEU A 118 -48.09 9.08 -14.47
C LEU A 118 -49.25 8.08 -14.63
N GLY A 119 -49.31 7.06 -13.78
CA GLY A 119 -50.35 6.03 -13.81
C GLY A 119 -51.64 6.44 -13.09
N THR A 120 -52.30 5.48 -12.45
CA THR A 120 -53.54 5.67 -11.66
C THR A 120 -53.24 5.54 -10.17
N GLY A 121 -54.17 5.96 -9.30
CA GLY A 121 -53.99 5.86 -7.85
C GLY A 121 -53.06 6.94 -7.27
N ALA A 122 -52.43 6.68 -6.12
CA ALA A 122 -51.56 7.64 -5.43
C ALA A 122 -50.13 7.62 -6.00
N LEU A 123 -49.64 8.77 -6.47
CA LEU A 123 -48.40 8.91 -7.23
C LEU A 123 -47.56 10.01 -6.63
N THR A 124 -46.27 9.80 -6.38
CA THR A 124 -45.33 10.83 -5.92
C THR A 124 -44.34 11.17 -7.01
N VAL A 125 -44.09 12.47 -7.19
CA VAL A 125 -43.00 12.99 -8.00
C VAL A 125 -42.04 13.77 -7.11
N LYS A 126 -40.79 13.29 -7.01
CA LYS A 126 -39.73 13.93 -6.22
C LYS A 126 -38.43 13.91 -7.01
N ASP A 127 -37.87 15.10 -7.25
CA ASP A 127 -36.57 15.28 -7.90
C ASP A 127 -36.43 14.57 -9.26
N GLY A 128 -37.51 14.56 -10.05
CA GLY A 128 -37.56 13.89 -11.35
C GLY A 128 -38.00 12.42 -11.31
N VAL A 129 -38.16 11.83 -10.12
CA VAL A 129 -38.52 10.41 -9.94
C VAL A 129 -40.01 10.25 -9.65
N VAL A 130 -40.67 9.35 -10.36
CA VAL A 130 -42.08 8.96 -10.17
C VAL A 130 -42.18 7.67 -9.35
N ALA A 131 -43.05 7.63 -8.34
CA ALA A 131 -43.39 6.42 -7.59
C ALA A 131 -44.89 6.32 -7.31
N HIS A 132 -45.39 5.13 -6.95
CA HIS A 132 -46.79 4.89 -6.58
C HIS A 132 -46.93 4.81 -5.05
N SER A 133 -47.03 5.96 -4.39
CA SER A 133 -47.15 6.03 -2.92
C SER A 133 -47.93 7.26 -2.47
N ASP A 134 -48.45 7.24 -1.24
CA ASP A 134 -48.96 8.44 -0.55
C ASP A 134 -47.91 8.88 0.50
N PRO A 135 -47.19 9.99 0.27
CA PRO A 135 -46.13 10.45 1.16
C PRO A 135 -46.69 11.12 2.43
N CYS A 136 -48.00 11.40 2.44
CA CYS A 136 -48.71 12.07 3.52
C CYS A 136 -49.53 11.12 4.39
N ALA A 137 -49.45 9.82 4.13
CA ALA A 137 -49.95 8.78 5.02
C ALA A 137 -49.06 8.66 6.28
N GLY A 138 -48.99 9.73 7.08
CA GLY A 138 -48.30 9.80 8.35
C GLY A 138 -49.30 9.90 9.50
N GLY A 139 -49.71 8.75 10.05
CA GLY A 139 -50.43 8.73 11.33
C GLY A 139 -51.64 7.80 11.41
N GLN A 140 -51.49 6.54 11.01
CA GLN A 140 -52.01 5.39 11.74
C GLN A 140 -51.45 4.12 11.07
N ASP A 141 -50.31 3.66 11.55
CA ASP A 141 -50.32 2.27 11.95
C ASP A 141 -51.48 2.13 12.94
N PRO A 142 -52.40 1.17 12.80
CA PRO A 142 -53.27 0.86 13.91
C PRO A 142 -52.36 0.41 15.07
N GLY A 143 -52.02 1.35 15.95
CA GLY A 143 -51.62 1.04 17.31
C GLY A 143 -52.66 0.08 17.90
N PRO A 144 -52.23 -0.77 18.83
CA PRO A 144 -52.84 -2.07 19.08
C PRO A 144 -54.36 -1.97 19.18
N THR A 145 -55.06 -2.58 18.23
CA THR A 145 -56.39 -3.08 18.57
C THR A 145 -56.16 -4.10 19.69
N PRO A 146 -56.77 -4.00 20.88
CA PRO A 146 -56.61 -4.99 21.93
C PRO A 146 -57.29 -6.29 21.49
N GLY A 147 -56.58 -7.08 20.70
CA GLY A 147 -56.98 -8.39 20.22
C GLY A 147 -55.70 -9.13 19.86
N GLY A 148 -55.45 -10.26 20.52
CA GLY A 148 -54.17 -10.99 20.46
C GLY A 148 -53.86 -11.63 19.11
N GLY A 149 -53.59 -10.81 18.08
CA GLY A 149 -53.09 -11.21 16.77
C GLY A 149 -51.58 -10.96 16.63
N ASN A 150 -50.93 -11.70 15.73
CA ASN A 150 -49.51 -11.59 15.41
C ASN A 150 -49.25 -10.47 14.39
N ARG A 151 -48.01 -9.99 14.34
CA ARG A 151 -47.57 -8.89 13.46
C ARG A 151 -46.19 -9.17 12.89
N ALA A 152 -45.90 -8.71 11.68
CA ALA A 152 -44.56 -8.73 11.08
C ALA A 152 -44.04 -7.31 10.81
N THR A 153 -42.82 -7.02 11.24
CA THR A 153 -42.07 -5.80 10.87
C THR A 153 -41.02 -6.18 9.85
N VAL A 154 -41.22 -5.80 8.59
CA VAL A 154 -40.38 -6.25 7.47
C VAL A 154 -39.44 -5.13 7.03
N TYR A 155 -38.13 -5.41 7.07
CA TYR A 155 -37.08 -4.61 6.45
C TYR A 155 -36.61 -5.27 5.17
N TYR A 156 -36.52 -4.53 4.06
CA TYR A 156 -36.07 -5.01 2.75
C TYR A 156 -34.89 -4.17 2.26
N SER A 157 -33.77 -4.81 1.92
CA SER A 157 -32.58 -4.14 1.41
C SER A 157 -32.64 -3.99 -0.10
N THR A 158 -32.40 -2.76 -0.58
CA THR A 158 -32.26 -2.47 -2.02
C THR A 158 -30.82 -2.16 -2.42
N ARG A 159 -29.85 -2.30 -1.52
CA ARG A 159 -28.44 -1.88 -1.72
C ARG A 159 -27.79 -2.49 -2.96
N THR A 160 -28.03 -3.77 -3.22
CA THR A 160 -27.47 -4.53 -4.35
C THR A 160 -28.35 -4.44 -5.60
N LEU A 161 -29.58 -3.92 -5.47
CA LEU A 161 -30.58 -3.88 -6.54
C LEU A 161 -30.69 -2.50 -7.20
N GLY A 162 -30.18 -1.45 -6.57
CA GLY A 162 -30.23 -0.08 -7.07
C GLY A 162 -31.64 0.52 -7.13
N TRP A 163 -32.62 -0.08 -6.44
CA TRP A 163 -34.00 0.42 -6.42
C TRP A 163 -34.10 1.67 -5.54
N THR A 164 -34.78 2.69 -6.07
CA THR A 164 -35.07 3.96 -5.40
C THR A 164 -36.43 3.98 -4.72
N THR A 165 -37.23 2.92 -4.88
CA THR A 165 -38.57 2.68 -4.31
C THR A 165 -38.78 1.19 -4.06
N ALA A 166 -39.57 0.83 -3.05
CA ALA A 166 -39.93 -0.57 -2.78
C ALA A 166 -41.40 -0.70 -2.34
N ASN A 167 -42.09 -1.71 -2.86
CA ASN A 167 -43.40 -2.17 -2.43
C ASN A 167 -43.30 -3.60 -1.92
N ILE A 168 -44.13 -3.96 -0.94
CA ILE A 168 -44.37 -5.33 -0.52
C ILE A 168 -45.77 -5.76 -0.98
N HIS A 169 -45.82 -6.75 -1.86
CA HIS A 169 -47.04 -7.45 -2.23
C HIS A 169 -47.10 -8.71 -1.38
N TYR A 170 -48.16 -8.92 -0.59
CA TYR A 170 -48.18 -10.01 0.39
C TYR A 170 -49.55 -10.63 0.61
N ARG A 171 -49.56 -11.82 1.23
CA ARG A 171 -50.72 -12.46 1.85
C ARG A 171 -50.35 -13.05 3.21
N PRO A 172 -51.09 -12.80 4.30
CA PRO A 172 -50.96 -13.60 5.52
C PRO A 172 -51.24 -15.08 5.22
N ALA A 173 -50.65 -16.01 5.99
CA ALA A 173 -50.86 -17.44 5.78
C ALA A 173 -52.37 -17.80 5.84
N GLY A 174 -52.89 -18.38 4.76
CA GLY A 174 -54.33 -18.68 4.62
C GLY A 174 -55.21 -17.50 4.21
N GLY A 175 -54.64 -16.32 3.99
CA GLY A 175 -55.32 -15.10 3.53
C GLY A 175 -55.22 -14.86 2.02
N SER A 176 -55.77 -13.73 1.57
CA SER A 176 -55.71 -13.26 0.17
C SER A 176 -54.52 -12.32 -0.06
N TRP A 177 -54.04 -12.28 -1.31
CA TRP A 177 -53.01 -11.34 -1.73
C TRP A 177 -53.53 -9.90 -1.74
N THR A 178 -52.65 -8.95 -1.39
CA THR A 178 -52.84 -7.52 -1.68
C THR A 178 -53.06 -7.30 -3.18
N ALA A 179 -53.72 -6.22 -3.59
CA ALA A 179 -53.79 -5.88 -5.01
C ALA A 179 -52.39 -5.54 -5.57
N VAL A 180 -52.12 -5.84 -6.85
CA VAL A 180 -50.88 -5.45 -7.54
C VAL A 180 -50.85 -3.92 -7.72
N PRO A 181 -49.70 -3.23 -7.51
CA PRO A 181 -48.35 -3.75 -7.24
C PRO A 181 -48.02 -4.04 -5.77
N GLY A 182 -49.00 -4.15 -4.88
CA GLY A 182 -48.78 -4.32 -3.44
C GLY A 182 -48.84 -2.99 -2.70
N VAL A 183 -48.26 -2.96 -1.50
CA VAL A 183 -48.30 -1.80 -0.60
C VAL A 183 -46.91 -1.17 -0.51
N GLY A 184 -46.83 0.15 -0.64
CA GLY A 184 -45.59 0.90 -0.50
C GLY A 184 -44.90 0.69 0.84
N MET A 185 -43.59 0.47 0.78
CA MET A 185 -42.69 0.48 1.94
C MET A 185 -42.10 1.88 2.11
N ARG A 186 -41.81 2.26 3.36
CA ARG A 186 -41.13 3.54 3.66
C ARG A 186 -39.62 3.36 3.71
N ALA A 187 -38.84 4.34 3.27
CA ALA A 187 -37.40 4.32 3.52
C ALA A 187 -37.14 4.36 5.03
N ALA A 188 -36.29 3.46 5.53
CA ALA A 188 -35.94 3.35 6.94
C ALA A 188 -34.59 3.99 7.25
N CYS A 189 -33.55 3.61 6.50
CA CYS A 189 -32.22 4.21 6.50
C CYS A 189 -31.52 3.88 5.16
N ALA A 190 -30.26 4.27 4.98
CA ALA A 190 -29.55 4.11 3.71
C ALA A 190 -29.59 2.65 3.20
N GLY A 191 -30.33 2.44 2.10
CA GLY A 191 -30.49 1.14 1.45
C GLY A 191 -31.50 0.17 2.07
N TRP A 192 -32.25 0.59 3.10
CA TRP A 192 -33.26 -0.25 3.78
C TRP A 192 -34.66 0.37 3.72
N TRP A 193 -35.67 -0.47 3.47
CA TRP A 193 -37.08 -0.11 3.40
C TRP A 193 -37.88 -0.89 4.44
N LYS A 194 -38.87 -0.26 5.08
CA LYS A 194 -39.65 -0.84 6.18
C LYS A 194 -41.15 -0.90 5.87
N LYS A 195 -41.80 -1.98 6.30
CA LYS A 195 -43.26 -2.07 6.40
C LYS A 195 -43.69 -2.90 7.61
N ASP A 196 -44.63 -2.36 8.36
CA ASP A 196 -45.34 -3.10 9.40
C ASP A 196 -46.61 -3.73 8.82
N VAL A 197 -46.81 -5.03 9.08
CA VAL A 197 -47.88 -5.86 8.53
C VAL A 197 -48.65 -6.54 9.66
N ASP A 198 -49.97 -6.33 9.72
CA ASP A 198 -50.87 -7.07 10.61
C ASP A 198 -51.20 -8.45 10.01
N LEU A 199 -51.02 -9.51 10.80
CA LEU A 199 -51.25 -10.89 10.39
C LEU A 199 -52.53 -11.49 10.99
N GLY A 200 -53.23 -10.79 11.90
CA GLY A 200 -54.33 -11.37 12.66
C GLY A 200 -53.89 -12.64 13.39
N ALA A 201 -54.61 -13.76 13.22
CA ALA A 201 -54.24 -15.04 13.85
C ALA A 201 -53.08 -15.79 13.13
N ALA A 202 -52.67 -15.37 11.93
CA ALA A 202 -51.60 -16.04 11.18
C ALA A 202 -50.23 -15.73 11.79
N THR A 203 -49.30 -16.67 11.78
CA THR A 203 -47.94 -16.50 12.34
C THR A 203 -46.88 -16.16 11.29
N SER A 204 -47.27 -16.04 10.02
CA SER A 204 -46.39 -15.69 8.90
C SER A 204 -47.19 -15.12 7.72
N LEU A 205 -46.48 -14.55 6.75
CA LEU A 205 -46.99 -14.10 5.46
C LEU A 205 -46.11 -14.61 4.31
N THR A 206 -46.69 -14.72 3.12
CA THR A 206 -45.96 -14.87 1.85
C THR A 206 -45.87 -13.50 1.18
N ALA A 207 -44.69 -13.10 0.69
CA ALA A 207 -44.44 -11.79 0.08
C ALA A 207 -43.57 -11.85 -1.19
N ALA A 208 -43.78 -10.89 -2.08
CA ALA A 208 -42.86 -10.51 -3.14
C ALA A 208 -42.64 -9.00 -3.08
N PHE A 209 -41.45 -8.55 -3.47
CA PHE A 209 -41.10 -7.13 -3.48
C PHE A 209 -41.04 -6.61 -4.91
N ASN A 210 -41.27 -5.32 -5.12
CA ASN A 210 -41.10 -4.71 -6.43
C ASN A 210 -40.78 -3.22 -6.32
N ASN A 211 -40.20 -2.66 -7.37
CA ASN A 211 -39.86 -1.24 -7.43
C ASN A 211 -41.05 -0.31 -7.76
N GLY A 212 -42.26 -0.85 -7.92
CA GLY A 212 -43.46 -0.08 -8.31
C GLY A 212 -43.55 0.23 -9.82
N ASN A 213 -42.57 -0.19 -10.60
CA ASN A 213 -42.47 0.02 -12.06
C ASN A 213 -42.34 -1.32 -12.82
N GLY A 214 -42.96 -2.38 -12.29
CA GLY A 214 -43.04 -3.68 -12.95
C GLY A 214 -41.81 -4.59 -12.82
N VAL A 215 -40.77 -4.19 -12.06
CA VAL A 215 -39.63 -5.07 -11.74
C VAL A 215 -39.86 -5.72 -10.38
N TRP A 216 -39.85 -7.05 -10.36
CA TRP A 216 -40.19 -7.87 -9.19
C TRP A 216 -39.00 -8.65 -8.66
N ASP A 217 -38.93 -8.74 -7.34
CA ASP A 217 -38.14 -9.71 -6.60
C ASP A 217 -39.12 -10.65 -5.89
N ASN A 218 -39.27 -11.84 -6.47
CA ASN A 218 -40.08 -12.93 -5.95
C ASN A 218 -39.20 -14.13 -5.57
N ASN A 219 -37.97 -13.89 -5.08
CA ASN A 219 -37.07 -14.96 -4.64
C ASN A 219 -36.86 -16.04 -5.71
N LYS A 220 -36.50 -15.63 -6.93
CA LYS A 220 -36.31 -16.52 -8.10
C LYS A 220 -37.57 -17.37 -8.43
N GLY A 221 -38.76 -16.81 -8.23
CA GLY A 221 -40.05 -17.45 -8.54
C GLY A 221 -40.70 -18.22 -7.40
N ALA A 222 -40.13 -18.21 -6.20
CA ALA A 222 -40.62 -18.97 -5.04
C ALA A 222 -41.44 -18.15 -4.02
N ASP A 223 -41.43 -16.82 -4.13
CA ASP A 223 -41.86 -15.87 -3.09
C ASP A 223 -41.10 -16.01 -1.75
N TYR A 224 -41.18 -14.99 -0.93
CA TYR A 224 -40.61 -14.98 0.43
C TYR A 224 -41.64 -15.45 1.45
N THR A 225 -41.24 -16.25 2.42
CA THR A 225 -42.07 -16.55 3.60
C THR A 225 -41.47 -15.83 4.80
N LEU A 226 -42.22 -14.89 5.38
CA LEU A 226 -41.76 -14.03 6.47
C LEU A 226 -42.59 -14.33 7.74
N PRO A 227 -41.96 -14.68 8.88
CA PRO A 227 -42.67 -14.92 10.12
C PRO A 227 -43.18 -13.62 10.78
N ALA A 228 -44.02 -13.77 11.80
CA ALA A 228 -44.29 -12.70 12.76
C ALA A 228 -43.00 -12.31 13.50
N GLY A 229 -42.91 -11.07 13.99
CA GLY A 229 -41.70 -10.48 14.56
C GLY A 229 -40.98 -9.54 13.61
N VAL A 230 -39.75 -9.12 13.96
CA VAL A 230 -38.92 -8.29 13.08
C VAL A 230 -38.18 -9.20 12.10
N THR A 231 -38.22 -8.89 10.81
CA THR A 231 -37.60 -9.70 9.75
C THR A 231 -36.86 -8.80 8.78
N THR A 232 -35.62 -9.15 8.45
CA THR A 232 -34.87 -8.51 7.36
C THR A 232 -34.82 -9.42 6.15
N VAL A 233 -34.92 -8.83 4.96
CA VAL A 233 -34.77 -9.51 3.68
C VAL A 233 -33.70 -8.79 2.88
N ALA A 234 -32.59 -9.47 2.60
CA ALA A 234 -31.47 -8.94 1.82
C ALA A 234 -30.82 -10.04 0.98
N ASP A 235 -30.52 -9.74 -0.29
CA ASP A 235 -29.85 -10.67 -1.21
C ASP A 235 -30.52 -12.06 -1.29
N ASN A 236 -31.85 -12.09 -1.34
CA ASN A 236 -32.72 -13.27 -1.30
C ASN A 236 -32.69 -14.07 0.02
N THR A 237 -32.09 -13.54 1.08
CA THR A 237 -32.02 -14.17 2.40
C THR A 237 -33.01 -13.53 3.36
N VAL A 238 -33.80 -14.35 4.06
CA VAL A 238 -34.72 -13.93 5.12
C VAL A 238 -34.09 -14.22 6.48
N THR A 239 -33.97 -13.21 7.33
CA THR A 239 -33.55 -13.34 8.72
C THR A 239 -34.74 -13.04 9.62
N ALA A 240 -35.22 -14.06 10.34
CA ALA A 240 -36.28 -13.92 11.35
C ALA A 240 -35.72 -13.38 12.67
N ASP A 241 -36.56 -12.77 13.50
CA ASP A 241 -36.20 -12.17 14.78
C ASP A 241 -34.98 -11.24 14.70
N ALA A 242 -34.87 -10.52 13.58
CA ALA A 242 -33.74 -9.65 13.31
C ALA A 242 -33.76 -8.39 14.18
N ASP A 243 -32.58 -7.90 14.55
CA ASP A 243 -32.44 -6.55 15.11
C ASP A 243 -32.85 -5.49 14.07
N ASP A 244 -33.25 -4.30 14.53
CA ASP A 244 -33.57 -3.18 13.65
C ASP A 244 -32.30 -2.73 12.91
N PRO A 245 -32.18 -2.94 11.58
CA PRO A 245 -30.97 -2.58 10.82
C PRO A 245 -30.75 -1.07 10.71
N CYS A 246 -31.69 -0.27 11.23
CA CYS A 246 -31.67 1.18 11.26
C CYS A 246 -31.77 1.75 12.69
N ALA A 247 -31.50 0.94 13.73
CA ALA A 247 -31.37 1.45 15.09
C ALA A 247 -30.24 2.51 15.13
N GLU A 248 -30.50 3.66 15.76
CA GLU A 248 -29.42 4.57 16.13
C GLU A 248 -28.50 3.85 17.12
N GLU A 249 -27.21 3.77 16.81
CA GLU A 249 -26.24 3.27 17.77
C GLU A 249 -26.27 4.16 19.01
N VAL A 250 -26.38 3.52 20.18
CA VAL A 250 -26.30 4.22 21.45
C VAL A 250 -24.94 4.96 21.46
N PRO A 251 -24.90 6.27 21.76
CA PRO A 251 -23.64 6.98 21.84
C PRO A 251 -22.70 6.23 22.78
N ASP A 252 -21.53 5.88 22.27
CA ASP A 252 -20.49 5.29 23.09
C ASP A 252 -20.07 6.31 24.15
N THR A 253 -20.27 5.92 25.41
CA THR A 253 -19.91 6.70 26.59
C THR A 253 -18.90 5.96 27.47
N ALA A 254 -18.51 4.74 27.07
CA ALA A 254 -17.51 3.97 27.79
C ALA A 254 -16.14 4.53 27.43
N ALA A 255 -15.29 4.74 28.44
CA ALA A 255 -13.91 5.11 28.19
C ALA A 255 -13.06 3.85 28.02
N PRO A 256 -12.01 3.90 27.18
CA PRO A 256 -11.07 2.80 27.06
C PRO A 256 -10.45 2.40 28.41
N THR A 257 -9.92 1.17 28.49
CA THR A 257 -9.12 0.78 29.64
C THR A 257 -7.86 1.63 29.76
N VAL A 258 -7.33 1.75 30.98
CA VAL A 258 -6.11 2.51 31.24
C VAL A 258 -4.91 1.76 30.63
N PRO A 259 -4.04 2.43 29.85
CA PRO A 259 -2.83 1.81 29.33
C PRO A 259 -1.99 1.19 30.44
N ALA A 260 -1.75 -0.13 30.34
CA ALA A 260 -0.97 -0.90 31.30
C ALA A 260 0.44 -1.18 30.76
N GLY A 261 1.35 -1.63 31.62
CA GLY A 261 2.70 -2.02 31.20
C GLY A 261 3.55 -0.87 30.63
N VAL A 262 3.19 0.39 30.92
CA VAL A 262 3.92 1.55 30.40
C VAL A 262 5.35 1.53 30.88
N SER A 263 6.30 1.43 29.94
CA SER A 263 7.72 1.39 30.21
C SER A 263 8.43 2.46 29.38
N ALA A 264 9.31 3.21 30.02
CA ALA A 264 10.11 4.25 29.39
C ALA A 264 11.58 3.84 29.48
N ARG A 265 12.25 3.79 28.34
CA ARG A 265 13.68 3.50 28.27
C ARG A 265 14.39 4.66 27.58
N ALA A 266 15.29 5.30 28.32
CA ALA A 266 16.16 6.31 27.73
C ALA A 266 17.17 5.67 26.78
N ASP A 267 17.41 6.36 25.66
CA ASP A 267 18.44 6.08 24.69
C ASP A 267 19.10 7.39 24.24
N GLY A 268 20.27 7.69 24.79
CA GLY A 268 20.92 9.00 24.60
C GLY A 268 20.01 10.16 25.04
N VAL A 269 19.69 11.06 24.11
CA VAL A 269 18.75 12.19 24.27
C VAL A 269 17.36 11.87 23.72
N SER A 270 16.99 10.60 23.69
CA SER A 270 15.65 10.13 23.32
C SER A 270 15.10 9.22 24.40
N VAL A 271 13.79 9.02 24.40
CA VAL A 271 13.11 8.02 25.23
C VAL A 271 12.17 7.23 24.34
N VAL A 272 12.32 5.91 24.35
CA VAL A 272 11.34 5.01 23.74
C VAL A 272 10.37 4.58 24.82
N LEU A 273 9.09 4.86 24.58
CA LEU A 273 7.97 4.50 25.43
C LEU A 273 7.22 3.33 24.79
N THR A 274 6.91 2.30 25.57
CA THR A 274 6.07 1.17 25.14
C THR A 274 4.98 0.90 26.18
N TRP A 275 3.83 0.38 25.75
CA TRP A 275 2.75 -0.04 26.64
C TRP A 275 1.92 -1.16 26.03
N GLU A 276 1.09 -1.80 26.87
CA GLU A 276 0.12 -2.79 26.42
C GLU A 276 -1.10 -2.11 25.79
N PRO A 277 -1.67 -2.66 24.71
CA PRO A 277 -2.88 -2.12 24.10
C PRO A 277 -4.03 -2.01 25.11
N SER A 278 -4.69 -0.86 25.12
CA SER A 278 -5.96 -0.67 25.82
C SER A 278 -7.10 -1.31 25.03
N THR A 279 -8.16 -1.68 25.75
CA THR A 279 -9.37 -2.30 25.22
C THR A 279 -10.55 -1.36 25.45
N ASP A 280 -11.51 -1.39 24.55
CA ASP A 280 -12.72 -0.59 24.61
C ASP A 280 -13.85 -1.40 23.94
N ASP A 281 -15.11 -1.08 24.22
CA ASP A 281 -16.26 -1.80 23.64
C ASP A 281 -16.49 -1.44 22.16
N THR A 282 -16.05 -0.25 21.72
CA THR A 282 -16.07 0.16 20.30
C THR A 282 -14.67 0.29 19.68
N GLY A 283 -13.63 0.33 20.52
CA GLY A 283 -12.23 0.22 20.12
C GLY A 283 -11.43 1.50 20.35
N VAL A 284 -10.13 1.34 20.58
CA VAL A 284 -9.23 2.47 20.86
C VAL A 284 -8.75 3.10 19.56
N ALA A 285 -8.99 4.40 19.39
CA ALA A 285 -8.62 5.17 18.20
C ALA A 285 -7.20 5.74 18.27
N LYS A 286 -6.74 6.14 19.46
CA LYS A 286 -5.40 6.71 19.68
C LYS A 286 -5.00 6.66 21.16
N TYR A 287 -3.77 7.06 21.44
CA TYR A 287 -3.22 7.29 22.76
C TYR A 287 -2.71 8.72 22.90
N GLN A 288 -2.86 9.30 24.09
CA GLN A 288 -2.29 10.58 24.48
C GLN A 288 -1.10 10.34 25.38
N VAL A 289 0.10 10.57 24.85
CA VAL A 289 1.34 10.55 25.62
C VAL A 289 1.59 11.94 26.17
N THR A 290 1.51 12.08 27.49
CA THR A 290 1.93 13.29 28.19
C THR A 290 3.34 13.10 28.71
N ARG A 291 4.26 13.94 28.26
CA ARG A 291 5.62 14.07 28.75
C ARG A 291 5.72 15.26 29.69
N SER A 292 6.39 15.09 30.82
CA SER A 292 6.80 16.17 31.71
C SER A 292 8.28 16.04 32.07
N GLY A 293 8.99 17.16 32.20
CA GLY A 293 10.44 17.19 32.43
C GLY A 293 11.18 18.09 31.43
N GLY A 294 12.44 18.44 31.75
CA GLY A 294 13.22 19.41 30.99
C GLY A 294 12.69 20.85 31.05
N THR A 295 13.31 21.77 30.31
CA THR A 295 12.92 23.19 30.24
C THR A 295 11.69 23.44 29.36
N GLY A 296 11.32 22.47 28.50
CA GLY A 296 10.18 22.54 27.60
C GLY A 296 8.80 22.37 28.25
N GLY A 297 8.74 22.04 29.55
CA GLY A 297 7.48 21.85 30.27
C GLY A 297 6.71 20.61 29.84
N GLU A 298 5.39 20.61 30.09
CA GLU A 298 4.51 19.50 29.72
C GLU A 298 4.19 19.53 28.21
N VAL A 299 4.35 18.39 27.54
CA VAL A 299 4.01 18.20 26.13
C VAL A 299 3.07 17.02 26.00
N VAL A 300 1.97 17.21 25.26
CA VAL A 300 0.99 16.15 24.97
C VAL A 300 1.08 15.81 23.49
N SER A 301 1.31 14.54 23.19
CA SER A 301 1.39 13.99 21.84
C SER A 301 0.31 12.93 21.65
N ASP A 302 -0.47 13.06 20.58
CA ASP A 302 -1.39 12.01 20.14
C ASP A 302 -0.62 11.00 19.28
N VAL A 303 -0.74 9.71 19.60
CA VAL A 303 -0.05 8.60 18.92
C VAL A 303 -1.00 7.44 18.70
N GLY A 304 -0.96 6.81 17.52
CA GLY A 304 -1.85 5.68 17.20
C GLY A 304 -1.33 4.32 17.67
N SER A 305 -0.02 4.18 17.86
CA SER A 305 0.65 2.93 18.21
C SER A 305 0.83 2.79 19.72
N THR A 306 1.13 1.57 20.20
CA THR A 306 1.53 1.34 21.61
C THR A 306 3.04 1.50 21.86
N VAL A 307 3.72 2.12 20.90
CA VAL A 307 5.13 2.49 20.95
C VAL A 307 5.24 3.95 20.53
N PHE A 308 6.02 4.73 21.26
CA PHE A 308 6.30 6.13 20.95
C PHE A 308 7.78 6.43 21.16
N SER A 309 8.43 6.99 20.14
CA SER A 309 9.81 7.46 20.23
C SER A 309 9.81 8.98 20.42
N ASP A 310 10.23 9.43 21.60
CA ASP A 310 10.34 10.83 21.95
C ASP A 310 11.80 11.27 21.87
N THR A 311 12.11 12.17 20.94
CA THR A 311 13.50 12.44 20.54
C THR A 311 13.87 13.91 20.73
N GLY A 312 15.18 14.22 20.69
CA GLY A 312 15.66 15.60 20.77
C GLY A 312 15.57 16.21 22.17
N LEU A 313 15.55 15.39 23.21
CA LEU A 313 15.41 15.79 24.60
C LEU A 313 16.70 16.38 25.18
N GLU A 314 16.59 17.05 26.31
CA GLU A 314 17.74 17.59 27.04
C GLU A 314 18.59 16.44 27.59
N GLU A 315 19.92 16.63 27.62
CA GLU A 315 20.83 15.63 28.17
C GLU A 315 20.65 15.48 29.68
N ARG A 316 20.90 14.28 30.22
CA ARG A 316 20.91 14.00 31.66
C ARG A 316 19.65 14.49 32.38
N THR A 317 18.52 14.47 31.69
CA THR A 317 17.27 15.07 32.13
C THR A 317 16.25 13.99 32.36
N THR A 318 15.62 14.01 33.52
CA THR A 318 14.55 13.08 33.86
C THR A 318 13.25 13.54 33.21
N TYR A 319 12.67 12.64 32.43
CA TYR A 319 11.34 12.78 31.85
C TYR A 319 10.40 11.75 32.44
N THR A 320 9.16 12.19 32.66
CA THR A 320 8.07 11.38 33.16
C THR A 320 6.98 11.35 32.12
N TYR A 321 6.53 10.15 31.76
CA TYR A 321 5.53 9.88 30.74
C TYR A 321 4.30 9.25 31.36
N THR A 322 3.12 9.71 30.96
CA THR A 322 1.85 9.02 31.21
C THR A 322 1.10 8.88 29.90
N VAL A 323 0.39 7.77 29.74
CA VAL A 323 -0.39 7.48 28.54
C VAL A 323 -1.86 7.39 28.89
N ARG A 324 -2.72 8.00 28.08
CA ARG A 324 -4.18 7.78 28.08
C ARG A 324 -4.59 7.14 26.77
N ALA A 325 -5.66 6.37 26.76
CA ALA A 325 -6.28 5.84 25.55
C ALA A 325 -7.51 6.70 25.22
N THR A 326 -7.82 6.84 23.93
CA THR A 326 -8.99 7.58 23.44
C THR A 326 -9.66 6.76 22.35
N ASP A 327 -10.97 6.58 22.43
CA ASP A 327 -11.78 5.92 21.40
C ASP A 327 -12.19 6.88 20.27
N ALA A 328 -13.00 6.39 19.33
CA ALA A 328 -13.52 7.17 18.21
C ALA A 328 -14.63 8.17 18.61
N ALA A 329 -15.34 7.91 19.70
CA ALA A 329 -16.37 8.80 20.27
C ALA A 329 -15.76 9.96 21.07
N GLY A 330 -14.47 9.88 21.39
CA GLY A 330 -13.70 10.87 22.12
C GLY A 330 -13.68 10.62 23.64
N ASN A 331 -14.13 9.46 24.14
CA ASN A 331 -13.96 9.16 25.56
C ASN A 331 -12.47 8.86 25.83
N VAL A 332 -11.98 9.34 26.98
CA VAL A 332 -10.57 9.29 27.33
C VAL A 332 -10.40 8.52 28.63
N SER A 333 -9.50 7.53 28.63
CA SER A 333 -9.20 6.77 29.83
C SER A 333 -8.45 7.61 30.88
N ALA A 334 -8.40 7.10 32.11
CA ALA A 334 -7.50 7.67 33.11
C ALA A 334 -6.03 7.51 32.67
N ALA A 335 -5.15 8.38 33.15
CA ALA A 335 -3.73 8.29 32.85
C ALA A 335 -3.12 7.01 33.44
N SER A 336 -2.21 6.39 32.69
CA SER A 336 -1.41 5.26 33.14
C SER A 336 -0.58 5.59 34.39
N ALA A 337 -0.03 4.54 35.01
CA ALA A 337 1.10 4.72 35.89
C ALA A 337 2.23 5.46 35.13
N ALA A 338 2.91 6.37 35.82
CA ALA A 338 3.97 7.16 35.22
C ALA A 338 5.20 6.28 34.96
N ALA A 339 5.71 6.34 33.72
CA ALA A 339 6.98 5.73 33.35
C ALA A 339 8.05 6.81 33.33
N ILE A 340 9.19 6.54 33.97
CA ILE A 340 10.26 7.53 34.16
C ILE A 340 11.50 7.04 33.44
N ALA A 341 12.09 7.91 32.63
CA ALA A 341 13.37 7.70 32.00
C ALA A 341 14.25 8.94 32.21
N THR A 342 15.51 8.73 32.52
CA THR A 342 16.50 9.82 32.56
C THR A 342 17.38 9.69 31.33
N THR A 343 17.31 10.68 30.45
CA THR A 343 18.15 10.73 29.25
C THR A 343 19.62 10.66 29.65
N GLY A 344 20.41 10.00 28.83
CA GLY A 344 21.87 9.99 28.98
C GLY A 344 22.48 11.33 28.58
N THR A 345 23.79 11.35 28.46
CA THR A 345 24.44 12.34 27.59
C THR A 345 23.86 12.24 26.19
N ARG A 346 23.82 13.35 25.46
CA ARG A 346 23.76 13.28 23.99
C ARG A 346 24.87 12.32 23.59
N PRO A 347 24.57 11.27 22.83
CA PRO A 347 25.62 10.41 22.32
C PRO A 347 26.70 11.31 21.74
N PRO A 348 27.98 11.18 22.15
CA PRO A 348 29.03 11.89 21.45
C PRO A 348 28.83 11.58 19.96
N ALA A 349 28.95 12.58 19.08
CA ALA A 349 28.95 12.33 17.64
C ALA A 349 29.82 11.08 17.40
N PRO A 350 29.32 10.05 16.67
CA PRO A 350 29.99 8.77 16.60
C PRO A 350 31.50 8.97 16.34
N ALA A 351 32.33 8.54 17.28
CA ALA A 351 33.73 8.30 16.96
C ALA A 351 33.72 7.10 16.00
N ALA A 352 34.33 7.28 14.83
CA ALA A 352 34.20 6.44 13.63
C ALA A 352 34.22 4.92 13.87
N GLY A 353 33.43 4.16 13.11
CA GLY A 353 33.85 3.67 11.78
C GLY A 353 32.92 4.31 10.74
N ARG A 354 33.37 4.89 9.61
CA ARG A 354 32.51 5.80 8.81
C ARG A 354 32.24 5.32 7.39
N PRO A 355 30.99 5.04 7.10
CA PRO A 355 30.20 5.61 6.01
C PRO A 355 28.82 6.04 6.58
N LEU A 356 28.01 6.97 6.09
CA LEU A 356 27.92 7.85 4.94
C LEU A 356 28.82 9.10 4.95
N ALA A 357 29.48 9.38 3.83
CA ALA A 357 29.88 10.73 3.42
C ALA A 357 30.10 10.86 1.89
N THR A 358 29.82 9.79 1.13
CA THR A 358 30.10 9.69 -0.30
C THR A 358 28.85 9.34 -1.09
N ASP A 359 28.76 9.92 -2.28
CA ASP A 359 27.72 9.64 -3.26
C ASP A 359 27.59 8.12 -3.50
N PRO A 360 26.39 7.52 -3.39
CA PRO A 360 26.19 6.09 -3.55
C PRO A 360 26.58 5.56 -4.93
N ARG A 361 26.64 6.38 -5.97
CA ARG A 361 27.06 5.96 -7.32
C ARG A 361 28.53 5.52 -7.39
N LYS A 362 29.32 5.90 -6.38
CA LYS A 362 30.70 5.44 -6.21
C LYS A 362 30.80 4.00 -5.70
N ASP A 363 29.72 3.46 -5.14
CA ASP A 363 29.72 2.24 -4.35
C ASP A 363 29.07 1.07 -5.10
N PRO A 364 29.86 0.22 -5.79
CA PRO A 364 29.36 -1.07 -6.26
C PRO A 364 28.83 -1.90 -5.08
N ILE A 365 27.68 -2.56 -5.28
CA ILE A 365 26.92 -3.26 -4.24
C ILE A 365 27.10 -4.77 -4.37
N TYR A 366 27.39 -5.45 -3.27
CA TYR A 366 27.34 -6.91 -3.16
C TYR A 366 26.07 -7.33 -2.42
N PHE A 367 25.17 -8.06 -3.08
CA PHE A 367 23.87 -8.46 -2.54
C PHE A 367 23.93 -9.88 -1.98
N VAL A 368 23.62 -10.02 -0.68
CA VAL A 368 23.65 -11.30 0.05
C VAL A 368 22.31 -11.64 0.68
N LEU A 369 21.93 -12.93 0.63
CA LEU A 369 21.00 -13.50 1.62
C LEU A 369 21.82 -13.87 2.84
N THR A 370 21.64 -13.13 3.94
CA THR A 370 22.42 -13.31 5.16
C THR A 370 22.38 -14.77 5.65
N ALA A 371 21.17 -15.35 5.71
CA ALA A 371 20.92 -16.73 6.14
C ALA A 371 21.59 -17.82 5.27
N ARG A 372 22.11 -17.47 4.09
CA ARG A 372 22.65 -18.40 3.08
C ARG A 372 24.11 -18.11 2.71
N PHE A 373 24.71 -17.05 3.23
CA PHE A 373 26.02 -16.60 2.77
C PHE A 373 27.18 -17.34 3.45
N ASN A 374 27.32 -17.22 4.77
CA ASN A 374 28.38 -17.89 5.53
C ASN A 374 27.92 -18.14 6.97
N ASP A 375 28.10 -19.37 7.46
CA ASP A 375 27.88 -19.81 8.84
C ASP A 375 29.06 -19.38 9.72
N GLY A 376 28.80 -18.48 10.69
CA GLY A 376 29.78 -18.03 11.68
C GLY A 376 29.57 -18.66 13.05
N ASP A 377 28.37 -19.17 13.32
CA ASP A 377 27.95 -19.78 14.56
C ASP A 377 26.86 -20.83 14.37
N ALA A 378 27.28 -22.07 14.12
CA ALA A 378 26.36 -23.19 13.94
C ALA A 378 25.37 -23.43 15.12
N THR A 379 25.54 -22.79 16.28
CA THR A 379 24.61 -22.91 17.41
C THR A 379 23.28 -22.18 17.19
N ASN A 380 23.22 -21.21 16.27
CA ASN A 380 21.98 -20.52 15.90
C ASN A 380 21.32 -21.09 14.62
N ASN A 381 21.92 -22.12 14.01
CA ASN A 381 21.39 -22.77 12.82
C ASN A 381 20.00 -23.36 13.07
N ARG A 382 19.07 -23.13 12.14
CA ARG A 382 17.67 -23.52 12.32
C ARG A 382 16.97 -23.90 11.01
N GLY A 383 16.32 -25.06 11.05
CA GLY A 383 15.66 -25.67 9.90
C GLY A 383 14.23 -25.19 9.58
N GLY A 384 13.54 -24.50 10.51
CA GLY A 384 12.12 -24.11 10.37
C GLY A 384 11.14 -25.29 10.43
N SER A 385 9.83 -25.04 10.25
CA SER A 385 8.80 -26.08 10.28
C SER A 385 8.77 -26.94 9.01
N GLN A 386 9.31 -26.42 7.89
CA GLN A 386 9.39 -27.13 6.62
C GLN A 386 10.71 -27.91 6.42
N HIS A 387 11.61 -27.95 7.43
CA HIS A 387 12.97 -28.50 7.29
C HIS A 387 13.02 -29.91 6.69
N GLU A 388 12.17 -30.80 7.19
CA GLU A 388 12.08 -32.19 6.73
C GLU A 388 11.39 -32.28 5.37
N LYS A 389 10.26 -31.59 5.21
CA LYS A 389 9.42 -31.66 4.01
C LYS A 389 10.12 -31.08 2.77
N SER A 390 10.88 -30.01 2.93
CA SER A 390 11.70 -29.46 1.84
C SER A 390 12.88 -30.35 1.49
N GLY A 391 13.24 -31.32 2.34
CA GLY A 391 14.43 -32.16 2.20
C GLY A 391 15.72 -31.46 2.64
N ASN A 392 15.62 -30.30 3.30
CA ASN A 392 16.78 -29.60 3.88
C ASN A 392 17.50 -30.45 4.93
N ALA A 393 16.74 -31.16 5.78
CA ALA A 393 17.28 -32.06 6.81
C ALA A 393 18.16 -33.17 6.20
N ALA A 394 17.71 -33.78 5.10
CA ALA A 394 18.44 -34.82 4.40
C ALA A 394 19.76 -34.33 3.76
N ASN A 395 19.92 -33.00 3.63
CA ASN A 395 21.11 -32.36 3.07
C ASN A 395 21.98 -31.65 4.12
N ASP A 396 21.62 -31.72 5.41
CA ASP A 396 22.28 -30.95 6.47
C ASP A 396 22.38 -29.45 6.14
N ASP A 397 21.32 -28.91 5.54
CA ASP A 397 21.28 -27.54 5.04
C ASP A 397 20.08 -26.78 5.65
N PRO A 398 20.16 -26.39 6.93
CA PRO A 398 19.10 -25.63 7.58
C PRO A 398 18.82 -24.31 6.87
N MET A 399 17.57 -23.84 7.00
CA MET A 399 17.11 -22.62 6.34
C MET A 399 17.92 -21.41 6.81
N PHE A 400 18.08 -21.26 8.13
CA PHE A 400 19.01 -20.32 8.76
C PHE A 400 20.32 -21.07 8.99
N ARG A 401 21.33 -20.74 8.18
CA ARG A 401 22.68 -21.31 8.29
C ARG A 401 23.76 -20.25 8.33
N GLY A 402 23.55 -19.15 7.62
CA GLY A 402 24.39 -17.96 7.70
C GLY A 402 23.87 -16.95 8.71
N ASP A 403 24.77 -16.13 9.22
CA ASP A 403 24.54 -15.19 10.31
C ASP A 403 25.44 -13.94 10.17
N PHE A 404 25.27 -12.96 11.05
CA PHE A 404 26.08 -11.74 11.03
C PHE A 404 27.56 -12.00 11.33
N LYS A 405 27.89 -12.97 12.19
CA LYS A 405 29.28 -13.34 12.48
C LYS A 405 29.99 -13.86 11.23
N GLY A 406 29.31 -14.69 10.47
CA GLY A 406 29.78 -15.22 9.21
C GLY A 406 29.97 -14.14 8.16
N LEU A 407 29.05 -13.17 8.08
CA LEU A 407 29.22 -12.02 7.20
C LEU A 407 30.40 -11.14 7.63
N VAL A 408 30.55 -10.83 8.93
CA VAL A 408 31.71 -10.11 9.50
C VAL A 408 33.02 -10.80 9.12
N ASN A 409 33.10 -12.13 9.28
CA ASN A 409 34.28 -12.93 8.94
C ASN A 409 34.65 -12.87 7.45
N LYS A 410 33.71 -12.48 6.57
CA LYS A 410 33.89 -12.47 5.11
C LYS A 410 33.79 -11.07 4.48
N LEU A 411 33.77 -10.00 5.28
CA LEU A 411 33.85 -8.64 4.74
C LEU A 411 35.13 -8.41 3.93
N ASP A 412 36.26 -9.03 4.29
CA ASP A 412 37.51 -8.94 3.50
C ASP A 412 37.44 -9.67 2.17
N TYR A 413 36.61 -10.71 2.03
CA TYR A 413 36.32 -11.31 0.74
C TYR A 413 35.58 -10.31 -0.17
N ILE A 414 34.51 -9.69 0.34
CA ILE A 414 33.70 -8.72 -0.40
C ILE A 414 34.53 -7.49 -0.78
N LYS A 415 35.33 -6.97 0.15
CA LYS A 415 36.30 -5.89 -0.09
C LYS A 415 37.35 -6.32 -1.12
N GLY A 416 37.85 -7.54 -1.01
CA GLY A 416 38.78 -8.16 -1.95
C GLY A 416 38.23 -8.28 -3.37
N LEU A 417 36.91 -8.45 -3.56
CA LEU A 417 36.25 -8.37 -4.87
C LEU A 417 36.17 -6.92 -5.39
N GLY A 418 36.13 -5.94 -4.47
CA GLY A 418 36.13 -4.51 -4.78
C GLY A 418 34.84 -3.75 -4.45
N PHE A 419 33.87 -4.42 -3.82
CA PHE A 419 32.60 -3.81 -3.43
C PHE A 419 32.77 -2.93 -2.18
N SER A 420 32.15 -1.74 -2.18
CA SER A 420 32.14 -0.83 -1.02
C SER A 420 30.75 -0.64 -0.41
N ALA A 421 29.77 -1.44 -0.83
CA ALA A 421 28.48 -1.56 -0.18
C ALA A 421 28.04 -3.03 -0.14
N VAL A 422 27.34 -3.41 0.92
CA VAL A 422 26.66 -4.70 1.05
C VAL A 422 25.18 -4.44 1.20
N TRP A 423 24.37 -5.03 0.32
CA TRP A 423 22.92 -5.12 0.52
C TRP A 423 22.62 -6.46 1.18
N ILE A 424 21.97 -6.42 2.34
CA ILE A 424 21.53 -7.60 3.09
C ILE A 424 20.00 -7.69 3.10
N THR A 425 19.46 -8.91 3.01
CA THR A 425 18.02 -9.19 3.19
C THR A 425 17.48 -8.74 4.56
N PRO A 426 16.15 -8.65 4.77
CA PRO A 426 15.61 -8.00 5.96
C PRO A 426 16.08 -8.64 7.26
N VAL A 427 16.30 -7.81 8.27
CA VAL A 427 16.88 -8.22 9.57
C VAL A 427 15.85 -8.29 10.70
N VAL A 428 14.61 -7.86 10.45
CA VAL A 428 13.54 -7.87 11.46
C VAL A 428 13.18 -9.30 11.84
N LEU A 429 12.68 -9.54 13.05
CA LEU A 429 12.23 -10.86 13.47
C LEU A 429 11.09 -11.33 12.57
N ASN A 430 11.32 -12.44 11.89
CA ASN A 430 10.38 -13.07 10.98
C ASN A 430 9.54 -14.16 11.67
N ARG A 431 8.33 -14.40 11.18
CA ARG A 431 7.47 -15.49 11.63
C ARG A 431 6.69 -16.11 10.49
N SER A 432 7.18 -17.20 9.94
CA SER A 432 6.42 -18.08 9.04
C SER A 432 7.09 -19.45 8.94
N ASP A 433 6.39 -20.42 8.33
CA ASP A 433 6.84 -21.79 8.16
C ASP A 433 8.12 -21.91 7.30
N TYR A 434 8.38 -20.93 6.41
CA TYR A 434 9.53 -20.93 5.51
C TYR A 434 10.17 -19.53 5.33
N ASP A 435 10.70 -18.92 6.39
CA ASP A 435 10.95 -17.47 6.51
C ASP A 435 12.42 -17.00 6.53
N TYR A 436 13.38 -17.83 6.11
CA TYR A 436 14.82 -17.46 6.09
C TYR A 436 15.18 -16.29 5.17
N HIS A 437 14.27 -15.96 4.25
CA HIS A 437 14.44 -14.87 3.30
C HIS A 437 14.20 -13.48 3.93
N GLY A 438 13.53 -13.36 5.08
CA GLY A 438 13.38 -12.10 5.83
C GLY A 438 12.12 -11.26 5.57
N TYR A 439 11.34 -11.56 4.55
CA TYR A 439 10.14 -10.82 4.11
C TYR A 439 8.84 -11.12 4.87
N HIS A 440 8.84 -12.00 5.86
CA HIS A 440 7.69 -12.33 6.71
C HIS A 440 7.81 -11.68 8.10
N GLY A 441 7.99 -10.35 8.13
CA GLY A 441 8.22 -9.60 9.36
C GLY A 441 7.09 -9.75 10.38
N TYR A 442 7.45 -9.99 11.63
CA TYR A 442 6.52 -10.13 12.76
C TYR A 442 6.79 -9.11 13.87
N ASP A 443 8.03 -9.01 14.35
CA ASP A 443 8.44 -7.96 15.29
C ASP A 443 9.46 -7.05 14.60
N PHE A 444 8.95 -5.94 14.06
CA PHE A 444 9.74 -4.97 13.29
C PHE A 444 10.69 -4.16 14.18
N TYR A 445 10.54 -4.22 15.50
CA TYR A 445 11.40 -3.55 16.47
C TYR A 445 12.45 -4.49 17.06
N LYS A 446 12.57 -5.72 16.56
CA LYS A 446 13.52 -6.73 17.02
C LYS A 446 14.32 -7.27 15.84
N VAL A 447 15.64 -7.33 16.00
CA VAL A 447 16.52 -8.05 15.04
C VAL A 447 16.27 -9.55 15.22
N ASP A 448 16.20 -10.29 14.12
CA ASP A 448 15.98 -11.74 14.17
C ASP A 448 17.15 -12.44 14.89
N PRO A 449 16.93 -13.05 16.06
CA PRO A 449 18.00 -13.63 16.85
C PRO A 449 18.61 -14.89 16.19
N ARG A 450 17.98 -15.44 15.14
CA ARG A 450 18.57 -16.50 14.32
C ARG A 450 19.73 -16.00 13.46
N LEU A 451 19.86 -14.68 13.26
CA LEU A 451 20.97 -14.05 12.53
C LEU A 451 22.06 -13.51 13.46
N GLU A 452 21.79 -13.38 14.75
CA GLU A 452 22.75 -12.89 15.73
C GLU A 452 23.53 -14.05 16.36
N SER A 453 24.77 -13.75 16.75
CA SER A 453 25.65 -14.67 17.48
C SER A 453 26.26 -13.96 18.68
N ALA A 454 26.79 -14.73 19.63
CA ALA A 454 27.54 -14.14 20.73
C ALA A 454 28.73 -13.31 20.20
N GLY A 455 28.71 -12.00 20.46
CA GLY A 455 29.73 -11.05 19.98
C GLY A 455 29.61 -10.63 18.52
N ALA A 456 28.47 -10.90 17.87
CA ALA A 456 28.16 -10.46 16.52
C ALA A 456 26.66 -10.16 16.39
N SER A 457 26.25 -9.02 16.93
CA SER A 457 24.94 -8.41 16.73
C SER A 457 24.84 -7.73 15.36
N TYR A 458 23.66 -7.23 15.02
CA TYR A 458 23.53 -6.40 13.82
C TYR A 458 24.37 -5.11 13.89
N GLN A 459 24.51 -4.51 15.08
CA GLN A 459 25.38 -3.33 15.27
C GLN A 459 26.84 -3.68 14.99
N ASP A 460 27.32 -4.83 15.47
CA ASP A 460 28.70 -5.27 15.25
C ASP A 460 29.00 -5.47 13.75
N LEU A 461 28.02 -5.94 12.96
CA LEU A 461 28.15 -6.02 11.51
C LEU A 461 28.31 -4.63 10.87
N ILE A 462 27.44 -3.68 11.23
CA ILE A 462 27.50 -2.30 10.74
C ILE A 462 28.88 -1.72 11.05
N ASP A 463 29.30 -1.78 12.31
CA ASP A 463 30.58 -1.25 12.78
C ASP A 463 31.77 -1.91 12.06
N ALA A 464 31.73 -3.23 11.85
CA ALA A 464 32.79 -3.96 11.15
C ALA A 464 32.88 -3.62 9.66
N ALA A 465 31.73 -3.47 8.97
CA ALA A 465 31.68 -3.03 7.59
C ALA A 465 32.21 -1.60 7.46
N HIS A 466 31.77 -0.74 8.37
CA HIS A 466 32.15 0.66 8.44
C HIS A 466 33.65 0.86 8.71
N ALA A 467 34.23 0.06 9.61
CA ALA A 467 35.67 0.03 9.87
C ALA A 467 36.49 -0.37 8.63
N LYS A 468 35.88 -1.09 7.69
CA LYS A 468 36.48 -1.47 6.40
C LYS A 468 36.16 -0.48 5.27
N GLY A 469 35.41 0.59 5.55
CA GLY A 469 35.00 1.61 4.59
C GLY A 469 33.83 1.16 3.70
N MET A 470 33.02 0.21 4.17
CA MET A 470 31.91 -0.38 3.42
C MET A 470 30.57 0.06 4.00
N LYS A 471 29.62 0.37 3.13
CA LYS A 471 28.23 0.69 3.46
C LYS A 471 27.39 -0.56 3.70
N ILE A 472 26.38 -0.46 4.56
CA ILE A 472 25.31 -1.44 4.72
C ILE A 472 23.99 -0.86 4.21
N TYR A 473 23.42 -1.50 3.19
CA TYR A 473 22.05 -1.25 2.73
C TYR A 473 21.14 -2.34 3.26
N GLN A 474 20.22 -1.96 4.14
CA GLN A 474 19.26 -2.89 4.73
C GLN A 474 18.03 -3.01 3.83
N ASP A 475 17.58 -4.24 3.62
CA ASP A 475 16.29 -4.50 3.01
C ASP A 475 15.14 -4.23 4.00
N VAL A 476 14.10 -3.52 3.56
CA VAL A 476 12.97 -3.09 4.38
C VAL A 476 11.64 -3.34 3.69
N VAL A 477 10.64 -3.79 4.46
CA VAL A 477 9.30 -4.16 3.98
C VAL A 477 8.26 -3.27 4.64
N TYR A 478 7.77 -2.27 3.91
CA TYR A 478 6.69 -1.39 4.42
C TYR A 478 5.29 -1.92 4.10
N ASN A 479 5.18 -2.82 3.13
CA ASN A 479 3.90 -3.20 2.55
C ASN A 479 3.09 -4.15 3.43
N HIS A 480 3.75 -5.15 4.01
CA HIS A 480 3.07 -6.25 4.68
C HIS A 480 3.85 -6.74 5.89
N SER A 481 3.14 -7.43 6.78
CA SER A 481 3.71 -8.32 7.79
C SER A 481 3.60 -9.78 7.37
N SER A 482 4.05 -10.69 8.23
CA SER A 482 3.65 -12.08 8.18
C SER A 482 2.13 -12.26 8.26
N ARG A 483 1.65 -13.46 7.91
CA ARG A 483 0.27 -13.94 8.14
C ARG A 483 -0.21 -13.74 9.58
N TRP A 484 0.70 -13.65 10.54
CA TRP A 484 0.40 -13.56 11.96
C TRP A 484 0.37 -12.11 12.46
N GLY A 485 0.25 -11.15 11.54
CA GLY A 485 0.23 -9.73 11.86
C GLY A 485 1.60 -9.20 12.26
N ALA A 486 1.60 -8.07 12.96
CA ALA A 486 2.78 -7.36 13.42
C ALA A 486 2.67 -7.07 14.92
N LYS A 487 3.65 -7.56 15.69
CA LYS A 487 3.72 -7.35 17.14
C LYS A 487 3.82 -5.85 17.44
N GLY A 488 3.03 -5.39 18.42
CA GLY A 488 2.93 -3.97 18.77
C GLY A 488 2.02 -3.15 17.86
N LEU A 489 1.48 -3.74 16.79
CA LEU A 489 0.41 -3.15 15.98
C LEU A 489 -0.88 -3.97 16.11
N PHE A 490 -0.86 -5.22 15.64
CA PHE A 490 -1.96 -6.16 15.77
C PHE A 490 -1.49 -7.59 15.47
N THR A 491 -1.90 -8.53 16.31
CA THR A 491 -1.70 -9.96 16.09
C THR A 491 -3.08 -10.63 16.13
N PRO A 492 -3.56 -11.24 15.04
CA PRO A 492 -4.84 -11.91 15.03
C PRO A 492 -4.81 -13.06 16.03
N THR A 493 -5.87 -13.19 16.82
CA THR A 493 -6.06 -14.40 17.61
C THR A 493 -6.57 -15.50 16.69
N VAL A 494 -5.81 -16.58 16.58
CA VAL A 494 -6.13 -17.68 15.67
C VAL A 494 -6.72 -18.84 16.44
N TYR A 495 -7.90 -19.26 15.99
CA TYR A 495 -8.65 -20.36 16.56
C TYR A 495 -8.85 -21.45 15.53
N GLY A 496 -8.65 -22.70 15.92
CA GLY A 496 -8.83 -23.83 15.02
C GLY A 496 -9.80 -24.87 15.54
N VAL A 497 -10.45 -25.57 14.60
CA VAL A 497 -11.32 -26.71 14.91
C VAL A 497 -10.46 -27.90 15.32
N ARG A 498 -10.67 -28.40 16.54
CA ARG A 498 -10.04 -29.64 17.00
C ARG A 498 -10.92 -30.83 16.68
N ASP A 499 -10.72 -31.41 15.50
CA ASP A 499 -11.27 -32.71 15.13
C ASP A 499 -10.18 -33.79 15.08
N SER A 500 -10.56 -35.00 14.68
CA SER A 500 -9.62 -36.12 14.54
C SER A 500 -8.55 -35.90 13.47
N GLN A 501 -8.76 -34.97 12.52
CA GLN A 501 -7.82 -34.64 11.45
C GLN A 501 -6.82 -33.55 11.87
N TRP A 502 -7.24 -32.59 12.71
CA TRP A 502 -6.44 -31.42 13.09
C TRP A 502 -5.96 -31.40 14.54
N SER A 503 -6.26 -32.44 15.33
CA SER A 503 -5.88 -32.52 16.75
C SER A 503 -4.39 -32.40 17.07
N TRP A 504 -3.51 -32.51 16.06
CA TRP A 504 -2.06 -32.38 16.19
C TRP A 504 -1.54 -30.96 15.92
N TYR A 505 -2.34 -30.10 15.27
CA TYR A 505 -1.90 -28.81 14.74
C TYR A 505 -2.01 -27.68 15.77
N TYR A 506 -3.06 -27.67 16.59
CA TYR A 506 -3.25 -26.68 17.65
C TYR A 506 -3.09 -27.32 19.04
N ASP A 507 -2.41 -26.62 19.92
CA ASP A 507 -2.22 -27.01 21.32
C ASP A 507 -2.93 -26.04 22.28
N GLU A 508 -2.76 -26.28 23.58
CA GLU A 508 -3.35 -25.42 24.60
C GLU A 508 -2.63 -24.09 24.79
N LYS A 509 -3.39 -22.98 24.80
CA LYS A 509 -2.83 -21.67 25.17
C LYS A 509 -2.12 -21.81 26.49
N GLN A 510 -0.86 -21.40 26.51
CA GLN A 510 -0.16 -21.14 27.75
C GLN A 510 -0.34 -19.65 28.08
N PRO A 511 -1.07 -19.31 29.15
CA PRO A 511 -1.20 -17.92 29.57
C PRO A 511 0.17 -17.32 29.86
N GLY A 512 0.43 -16.13 29.29
CA GLY A 512 1.69 -15.40 29.48
C GLY A 512 2.88 -15.90 28.66
N PHE A 513 2.70 -16.90 27.79
CA PHE A 513 3.74 -17.32 26.85
C PHE A 513 3.70 -16.47 25.57
N GLU A 514 4.87 -16.01 25.12
CA GLU A 514 5.00 -15.30 23.87
C GLU A 514 5.24 -16.29 22.73
N TYR A 515 4.28 -16.35 21.81
CA TYR A 515 4.36 -17.21 20.64
C TYR A 515 5.07 -16.47 19.50
N ASP A 516 6.39 -16.36 19.61
CA ASP A 516 7.25 -15.64 18.65
C ASP A 516 7.75 -16.50 17.49
N GLY A 517 7.36 -17.78 17.43
CA GLY A 517 7.86 -18.73 16.44
C GLY A 517 9.23 -19.32 16.74
N LEU A 518 9.91 -18.86 17.79
CA LEU A 518 11.28 -19.25 18.13
C LEU A 518 11.39 -19.98 19.47
N THR A 519 10.66 -19.48 20.47
CA THR A 519 10.69 -19.97 21.85
C THR A 519 9.93 -21.30 21.92
N VAL A 520 10.56 -22.30 22.55
CA VAL A 520 9.94 -23.60 22.79
C VAL A 520 8.97 -23.47 23.96
N GLU A 521 7.70 -23.75 23.72
CA GLU A 521 6.66 -23.75 24.75
C GLU A 521 6.87 -24.95 25.69
N PRO A 522 6.97 -24.74 27.01
CA PRO A 522 7.35 -25.79 27.95
C PRO A 522 6.37 -26.97 28.07
N LYS A 523 5.06 -26.78 27.83
CA LYS A 523 4.07 -27.86 27.97
C LYS A 523 4.07 -28.81 26.76
N SER A 524 4.17 -28.27 25.55
CA SER A 524 4.10 -29.02 24.30
C SER A 524 5.47 -29.45 23.79
N GLY A 525 6.53 -28.73 24.21
CA GLY A 525 7.88 -28.89 23.67
C GLY A 525 8.02 -28.41 22.22
N LYS A 526 7.07 -27.62 21.70
CA LYS A 526 7.06 -27.11 20.32
C LYS A 526 7.37 -25.62 20.29
N SER A 527 7.95 -25.18 19.19
CA SER A 527 8.04 -23.77 18.82
C SER A 527 6.98 -23.48 17.78
N TYR A 528 6.10 -22.52 18.03
CA TYR A 528 4.90 -22.32 17.20
C TYR A 528 5.03 -21.18 16.21
N TYR A 529 5.17 -21.55 14.95
CA TYR A 529 5.03 -20.59 13.85
C TYR A 529 3.58 -20.15 13.64
N ASN A 530 2.63 -21.04 13.96
CA ASN A 530 1.21 -20.91 13.63
C ASN A 530 0.39 -20.73 14.92
N GLY A 531 -0.49 -19.71 14.98
CA GLY A 531 -1.19 -19.31 16.21
C GLY A 531 -1.94 -20.41 16.96
N ASP A 532 -2.10 -20.22 18.28
CA ASP A 532 -1.90 -21.29 19.27
C ASP A 532 -3.16 -21.79 20.01
N LEU A 533 -4.36 -21.63 19.45
CA LEU A 533 -5.60 -21.95 20.16
C LEU A 533 -6.46 -22.97 19.40
N TRP A 534 -6.57 -24.17 19.96
CA TRP A 534 -7.68 -25.07 19.65
C TRP A 534 -8.97 -24.60 20.33
N SER A 535 -10.11 -24.77 19.66
CA SER A 535 -11.42 -24.64 20.29
C SER A 535 -12.41 -25.67 19.75
N THR A 536 -13.26 -26.20 20.64
CA THR A 536 -14.34 -27.13 20.27
C THR A 536 -15.67 -26.39 20.03
N ALA A 537 -15.81 -25.17 20.54
CA ALA A 537 -16.95 -24.29 20.35
C ALA A 537 -16.48 -22.91 19.86
N GLU A 538 -17.38 -22.11 19.32
CA GLU A 538 -17.01 -20.76 18.87
C GLU A 538 -16.48 -19.93 20.05
N PRO A 539 -15.24 -19.41 19.96
CA PRO A 539 -14.65 -18.63 21.03
C PRO A 539 -15.41 -17.31 21.27
N THR A 540 -15.57 -16.93 22.53
CA THR A 540 -16.09 -15.60 22.87
C THR A 540 -15.16 -14.51 22.33
N GLY A 541 -15.73 -13.50 21.66
CA GLY A 541 -14.95 -12.42 21.03
C GLY A 541 -14.31 -12.80 19.70
N ASN A 542 -14.66 -13.96 19.12
CA ASN A 542 -14.25 -14.33 17.77
C ASN A 542 -14.75 -13.29 16.75
N THR A 543 -13.83 -12.70 15.99
CA THR A 543 -14.15 -11.79 14.87
C THR A 543 -14.17 -12.50 13.53
N CYS A 544 -13.85 -13.79 13.50
CA CYS A 544 -13.71 -14.52 12.27
C CYS A 544 -15.05 -14.94 11.67
N VAL A 545 -15.25 -14.62 10.40
CA VAL A 545 -16.45 -14.88 9.61
C VAL A 545 -16.57 -16.39 9.32
N ASN A 546 -17.74 -16.95 9.60
CA ASN A 546 -18.05 -18.38 9.42
C ASN A 546 -17.14 -19.34 10.21
N TRP A 547 -16.67 -18.95 11.39
CA TRP A 547 -15.76 -19.76 12.19
C TRP A 547 -16.16 -21.24 12.27
N GLY A 548 -15.18 -22.11 11.99
CA GLY A 548 -15.34 -23.55 12.08
C GLY A 548 -16.25 -24.17 11.03
N ARG A 549 -16.70 -23.41 10.03
CA ARG A 549 -17.47 -23.94 8.90
C ARG A 549 -16.52 -24.61 7.90
N PRO A 550 -16.83 -25.82 7.39
CA PRO A 550 -16.06 -26.42 6.32
C PRO A 550 -16.08 -25.56 5.05
N THR A 551 -14.91 -25.26 4.50
CA THR A 551 -14.74 -24.49 3.25
C THR A 551 -15.13 -25.27 1.99
N GLY A 552 -15.19 -26.61 2.11
CA GLY A 552 -15.29 -27.53 0.97
C GLY A 552 -13.93 -27.91 0.35
N ALA A 553 -12.85 -27.23 0.73
CA ALA A 553 -11.49 -27.57 0.31
C ALA A 553 -10.83 -28.61 1.22
N LYS A 554 -9.72 -29.19 0.75
CA LYS A 554 -8.91 -30.18 1.48
C LYS A 554 -7.46 -29.73 1.58
N SER A 555 -6.81 -30.03 2.69
CA SER A 555 -5.36 -29.86 2.84
C SER A 555 -4.60 -30.84 1.92
N PRO A 556 -3.28 -30.67 1.72
CA PRO A 556 -2.45 -31.65 1.02
C PRO A 556 -2.53 -33.06 1.60
N GLU A 557 -2.76 -33.18 2.91
CA GLU A 557 -2.97 -34.44 3.65
C GLU A 557 -4.39 -35.01 3.49
N GLY A 558 -5.28 -34.30 2.78
CA GLY A 558 -6.67 -34.68 2.57
C GLY A 558 -7.61 -34.29 3.71
N TYR A 559 -7.19 -33.43 4.63
CA TYR A 559 -7.98 -33.02 5.78
C TYR A 559 -8.97 -31.92 5.41
N THR A 560 -10.14 -31.91 6.05
CA THR A 560 -11.17 -30.88 5.81
C THR A 560 -10.66 -29.52 6.25
N LEU A 561 -10.63 -28.53 5.34
CA LEU A 561 -10.28 -27.17 5.71
C LEU A 561 -11.50 -26.43 6.25
N TYR A 562 -11.32 -25.73 7.36
CA TYR A 562 -12.33 -24.89 7.98
C TYR A 562 -12.03 -23.42 7.76
N ASP A 563 -13.08 -22.60 7.64
CA ASP A 563 -12.95 -21.15 7.71
C ASP A 563 -12.25 -20.79 9.04
N CYS A 564 -11.40 -19.76 8.99
CA CYS A 564 -10.60 -19.26 10.14
C CYS A 564 -9.45 -20.15 10.61
N GLN A 565 -9.21 -21.29 9.95
CA GLN A 565 -8.06 -22.14 10.22
C GLN A 565 -6.73 -21.39 10.02
N TRP A 566 -6.67 -20.49 9.04
CA TRP A 566 -5.57 -19.56 8.84
C TRP A 566 -6.10 -18.13 8.68
N PRO A 567 -5.40 -17.13 9.24
CA PRO A 567 -5.71 -15.74 8.96
C PRO A 567 -5.61 -15.44 7.48
N SER A 568 -6.58 -14.70 6.97
CA SER A 568 -6.67 -14.28 5.56
C SER A 568 -7.37 -12.92 5.46
N PRO A 569 -7.23 -12.18 4.35
CA PRO A 569 -7.85 -10.86 4.21
C PRO A 569 -9.38 -10.90 4.30
N THR A 570 -10.00 -12.02 3.93
CA THR A 570 -11.46 -12.19 3.92
C THR A 570 -11.99 -12.91 5.15
N SER A 571 -11.12 -13.34 6.07
CA SER A 571 -11.51 -14.04 7.29
C SER A 571 -12.22 -13.15 8.31
N GLY A 572 -12.05 -11.82 8.26
CA GLY A 572 -12.53 -10.90 9.30
C GLY A 572 -11.64 -10.86 10.56
N MET A 573 -10.52 -11.58 10.56
CA MET A 573 -9.58 -11.61 11.70
C MET A 573 -8.68 -10.38 11.79
N PHE A 574 -8.58 -9.59 10.72
CA PHE A 574 -7.79 -8.37 10.70
C PHE A 574 -8.67 -7.12 10.72
N PRO A 575 -8.35 -6.10 11.54
CA PRO A 575 -9.08 -4.85 11.56
C PRO A 575 -8.78 -4.05 10.28
N LYS A 576 -9.84 -3.68 9.54
CA LYS A 576 -9.76 -2.90 8.29
C LYS A 576 -9.02 -1.56 8.43
N ALA A 577 -8.98 -1.02 9.65
CA ALA A 577 -8.26 0.22 9.92
C ALA A 577 -6.74 0.03 9.78
N LEU A 578 -6.21 -1.15 10.08
CA LEU A 578 -4.76 -1.40 10.13
C LEU A 578 -4.27 -2.29 8.98
N TYR A 579 -5.16 -3.06 8.37
CA TYR A 579 -4.85 -3.96 7.26
C TYR A 579 -5.90 -3.84 6.17
N HIS A 580 -5.49 -4.04 4.93
CA HIS A 580 -6.41 -4.20 3.83
C HIS A 580 -7.06 -5.58 3.88
N ASN A 581 -8.37 -5.66 3.67
CA ASN A 581 -9.15 -6.90 3.80
C ASN A 581 -9.66 -7.37 2.43
N CYS A 582 -8.77 -7.43 1.45
CA CYS A 582 -9.05 -7.86 0.09
C CYS A 582 -7.86 -8.63 -0.51
N TRP A 583 -8.17 -9.40 -1.55
CA TRP A 583 -7.17 -10.03 -2.43
C TRP A 583 -6.92 -9.16 -3.64
N ILE A 584 -5.68 -9.12 -4.13
CA ILE A 584 -5.38 -8.56 -5.44
C ILE A 584 -6.13 -9.37 -6.51
N GLY A 585 -6.97 -8.68 -7.27
CA GLY A 585 -7.62 -9.19 -8.47
C GLY A 585 -6.89 -8.81 -9.76
N ASN A 586 -6.12 -7.70 -9.74
CA ASN A 586 -5.39 -7.21 -10.90
C ASN A 586 -4.01 -6.65 -10.53
N TRP A 587 -2.93 -7.23 -11.09
CA TRP A 587 -1.54 -6.84 -10.83
C TRP A 587 -1.16 -5.46 -11.36
N GLU A 588 -1.98 -4.88 -12.24
CA GLU A 588 -1.84 -3.50 -12.69
C GLU A 588 -3.06 -2.64 -12.33
N GLY A 589 -3.86 -3.11 -11.35
CA GLY A 589 -5.00 -2.41 -10.78
C GLY A 589 -4.66 -1.62 -9.53
N GLU A 590 -5.61 -0.79 -9.11
CA GLU A 590 -5.53 -0.01 -7.88
C GLU A 590 -5.30 -0.91 -6.67
N ASP A 591 -6.04 -2.02 -6.65
CA ASP A 591 -6.04 -3.09 -5.65
C ASP A 591 -4.67 -3.74 -5.45
N SER A 592 -3.78 -3.70 -6.45
CA SER A 592 -2.41 -4.19 -6.26
C SER A 592 -1.62 -3.40 -5.23
N ARG A 593 -2.07 -2.20 -4.84
CA ARG A 593 -1.40 -1.32 -3.87
C ARG A 593 -2.12 -1.22 -2.53
N SER A 594 -3.21 -1.98 -2.39
CA SER A 594 -4.11 -1.87 -1.25
C SER A 594 -4.83 -3.19 -0.93
N CYS A 595 -4.22 -4.33 -1.28
CA CYS A 595 -4.75 -5.67 -1.04
C CYS A 595 -3.60 -6.68 -0.92
N TRP A 596 -3.88 -7.84 -0.32
CA TRP A 596 -2.87 -8.87 -0.04
C TRP A 596 -2.29 -9.47 -1.31
N LEU A 597 -0.95 -9.42 -1.41
CA LEU A 597 -0.17 -9.99 -2.51
C LEU A 597 -0.19 -11.52 -2.51
N HIS A 598 -0.18 -12.10 -1.31
CA HIS A 598 -0.06 -13.53 -1.12
C HIS A 598 -0.68 -13.93 0.23
N GLU A 599 -1.01 -15.21 0.37
CA GLU A 599 -1.78 -15.70 1.52
C GLU A 599 -1.06 -15.60 2.87
N ASP A 600 0.26 -15.49 2.89
CA ASP A 600 1.06 -15.31 4.10
C ASP A 600 1.62 -13.89 4.30
N LEU A 601 1.15 -12.92 3.51
CA LEU A 601 1.60 -11.53 3.55
C LEU A 601 0.42 -10.62 3.93
N ALA A 602 0.27 -10.35 5.24
CA ALA A 602 -0.82 -9.51 5.71
C ALA A 602 -0.57 -8.04 5.35
N ASP A 603 -1.36 -7.50 4.42
CA ASP A 603 -1.15 -6.19 3.81
C ASP A 603 -1.55 -5.05 4.75
N PHE A 604 -0.60 -4.19 5.07
CA PHE A 604 -0.82 -3.05 5.93
C PHE A 604 -1.68 -2.00 5.22
N ASN A 605 -2.62 -1.39 5.95
CA ASN A 605 -3.30 -0.18 5.49
C ASN A 605 -2.35 1.02 5.63
N THR A 606 -1.45 1.21 4.67
CA THR A 606 -0.37 2.22 4.75
C THR A 606 -0.87 3.67 4.65
N GLU A 607 -2.14 3.87 4.29
CA GLU A 607 -2.84 5.15 4.30
C GLU A 607 -3.27 5.54 5.72
N ASN A 608 -3.27 4.59 6.67
CA ASN A 608 -3.63 4.84 8.06
C ASN A 608 -2.45 5.44 8.86
N PRO A 609 -2.64 6.57 9.57
CA PRO A 609 -1.59 7.19 10.39
C PRO A 609 -0.98 6.29 11.47
N GLN A 610 -1.75 5.37 12.07
CA GLN A 610 -1.24 4.43 13.07
C GLN A 610 -0.24 3.45 12.46
N VAL A 611 -0.55 2.92 11.28
CA VAL A 611 0.34 2.03 10.52
C VAL A 611 1.59 2.79 10.09
N GLN A 612 1.41 4.00 9.54
CA GLN A 612 2.52 4.86 9.12
C GLN A 612 3.50 5.10 10.25
N ASN A 613 3.00 5.52 11.43
CA ASN A 613 3.85 5.80 12.60
C ASN A 613 4.55 4.55 13.14
N TYR A 614 3.86 3.40 13.14
CA TYR A 614 4.46 2.14 13.55
C TYR A 614 5.66 1.77 12.66
N LEU A 615 5.51 1.86 11.33
CA LEU A 615 6.57 1.55 10.37
C LEU A 615 7.70 2.59 10.40
N ILE A 616 7.38 3.87 10.48
CA ILE A 616 8.39 4.94 10.63
C ILE A 616 9.24 4.69 11.87
N GLY A 617 8.63 4.48 13.03
CA GLY A 617 9.38 4.22 14.27
C GLY A 617 10.23 2.94 14.21
N ALA A 618 9.76 1.91 13.49
CA ALA A 618 10.51 0.68 13.33
C ALA A 618 11.79 0.91 12.51
N TYR A 619 11.71 1.67 11.43
CA TYR A 619 12.85 1.92 10.56
C TYR A 619 13.76 3.06 11.03
N ASP A 620 13.25 4.00 11.82
CA ASP A 620 14.06 4.97 12.56
C ASP A 620 15.09 4.27 13.45
N LYS A 621 14.69 3.17 14.12
CA LYS A 621 15.61 2.36 14.92
C LYS A 621 16.82 1.90 14.10
N TYR A 622 16.61 1.43 12.87
CA TYR A 622 17.70 0.90 12.04
C TYR A 622 18.56 2.02 11.44
N ILE A 623 17.96 3.17 11.12
CA ILE A 623 18.70 4.39 10.80
C ILE A 623 19.62 4.76 11.97
N ASP A 624 19.12 4.72 13.20
CA ASP A 624 19.90 5.04 14.40
C ASP A 624 21.06 4.08 14.66
N MET A 625 20.93 2.83 14.22
CA MET A 625 22.02 1.84 14.26
C MET A 625 23.14 2.13 13.25
N GLY A 626 22.91 3.04 12.30
CA GLY A 626 23.94 3.51 11.35
C GLY A 626 23.92 2.81 10.00
N VAL A 627 22.80 2.24 9.56
CA VAL A 627 22.69 1.78 8.16
C VAL A 627 22.86 2.95 7.18
N ASP A 628 23.36 2.67 5.99
CA ASP A 628 23.74 3.69 5.00
C ASP A 628 22.64 3.94 3.95
N GLY A 629 21.59 3.15 3.97
CA GLY A 629 20.54 3.18 2.98
C GLY A 629 19.56 2.02 3.14
N PHE A 630 18.47 2.12 2.39
CA PHE A 630 17.42 1.10 2.34
C PHE A 630 17.20 0.61 0.91
N ARG A 631 17.19 -0.71 0.73
CA ARG A 631 16.47 -1.34 -0.37
C ARG A 631 15.04 -1.54 0.08
N VAL A 632 14.08 -0.93 -0.60
CA VAL A 632 12.66 -1.04 -0.26
C VAL A 632 12.03 -2.17 -1.06
N ASP A 633 11.61 -3.21 -0.35
CA ASP A 633 10.87 -4.34 -0.90
C ASP A 633 9.51 -3.91 -1.45
N THR A 634 9.07 -4.57 -2.53
CA THR A 634 7.70 -4.46 -3.06
C THR A 634 7.16 -3.03 -3.16
N ALA A 635 8.02 -2.04 -3.46
CA ALA A 635 7.69 -0.62 -3.42
C ALA A 635 6.51 -0.24 -4.31
N VAL A 636 6.27 -1.02 -5.37
CA VAL A 636 5.13 -0.86 -6.29
C VAL A 636 3.76 -1.08 -5.63
N HIS A 637 3.74 -1.81 -4.52
CA HIS A 637 2.52 -2.19 -3.80
C HIS A 637 2.13 -1.16 -2.71
N ILE A 638 2.83 -0.03 -2.62
CA ILE A 638 2.41 1.12 -1.82
C ILE A 638 2.22 2.32 -2.76
N PRO A 639 1.12 3.09 -2.64
CA PRO A 639 0.91 4.27 -3.47
C PRO A 639 2.07 5.27 -3.37
N ARG A 640 2.50 5.82 -4.51
CA ARG A 640 3.54 6.88 -4.55
C ARG A 640 3.21 8.09 -3.69
N THR A 641 1.92 8.45 -3.55
CA THR A 641 1.47 9.48 -2.59
C THR A 641 1.90 9.16 -1.17
N THR A 642 1.71 7.92 -0.72
CA THR A 642 2.04 7.48 0.62
C THR A 642 3.55 7.53 0.84
N TRP A 643 4.34 7.05 -0.13
CA TRP A 643 5.80 7.21 -0.13
C TRP A 643 6.24 8.67 0.01
N ASN A 644 5.77 9.54 -0.88
CA ASN A 644 6.23 10.93 -0.99
C ASN A 644 5.77 11.81 0.18
N ARG A 645 4.61 11.52 0.78
CA ARG A 645 4.04 12.33 1.87
C ARG A 645 4.49 11.86 3.26
N ARG A 646 4.83 10.58 3.41
CA ARG A 646 5.03 9.96 4.72
C ARG A 646 6.42 9.35 4.86
N PHE A 647 6.70 8.28 4.15
CA PHE A 647 7.87 7.45 4.43
C PHE A 647 9.19 8.07 3.97
N LEU A 648 9.26 8.58 2.73
CA LEU A 648 10.51 9.16 2.21
C LEU A 648 10.92 10.44 2.98
N PRO A 649 10.01 11.38 3.30
CA PRO A 649 10.34 12.51 4.16
C PRO A 649 10.77 12.09 5.57
N ALA A 650 10.09 11.12 6.19
CA ALA A 650 10.42 10.66 7.54
C ALA A 650 11.83 10.05 7.61
N ILE A 651 12.19 9.19 6.64
CA ILE A 651 13.54 8.65 6.51
C ILE A 651 14.56 9.79 6.39
N GLN A 652 14.33 10.72 5.46
CA GLN A 652 15.27 11.83 5.23
C GLN A 652 15.44 12.71 6.46
N GLU A 653 14.34 13.01 7.16
CA GLU A 653 14.34 13.78 8.40
C GLU A 653 15.13 13.05 9.49
N ARG A 654 14.88 11.76 9.71
CA ARG A 654 15.58 11.00 10.75
C ARG A 654 17.08 10.91 10.48
N VAL A 655 17.47 10.61 9.24
CA VAL A 655 18.88 10.56 8.84
C VAL A 655 19.54 11.93 9.01
N ALA A 656 18.85 13.02 8.66
CA ALA A 656 19.38 14.37 8.86
C ALA A 656 19.53 14.72 10.34
N GLN A 657 18.64 14.26 11.20
CA GLN A 657 18.75 14.40 12.66
C GLN A 657 19.95 13.61 13.21
N GLN A 658 20.17 12.38 12.72
CA GLN A 658 21.25 11.51 13.22
C GLN A 658 22.64 11.85 12.69
N HIS A 659 22.75 12.13 11.39
CA HIS A 659 24.03 12.26 10.70
C HIS A 659 24.31 13.67 10.17
N GLY A 660 23.33 14.58 10.27
CA GLY A 660 23.40 15.94 9.72
C GLY A 660 22.93 16.00 8.26
N ALA A 661 22.41 17.17 7.86
CA ALA A 661 21.79 17.37 6.54
C ALA A 661 22.70 17.07 5.35
N GLU A 662 24.01 17.29 5.46
CA GLU A 662 24.96 16.99 4.38
C GLU A 662 25.19 15.48 4.19
N ALA A 663 25.36 14.74 5.29
CA ALA A 663 25.50 13.29 5.21
C ALA A 663 24.19 12.63 4.74
N ALA A 664 23.06 13.19 5.15
CA ALA A 664 21.74 12.68 4.80
C ALA A 664 21.43 12.72 3.30
N LYS A 665 22.10 13.56 2.51
CA LYS A 665 21.99 13.53 1.03
C LYS A 665 22.50 12.24 0.42
N ASN A 666 23.35 11.50 1.14
CA ASN A 666 23.96 10.29 0.65
C ASN A 666 23.21 9.02 1.09
N PHE A 667 22.24 9.12 2.00
CA PHE A 667 21.48 7.97 2.47
C PHE A 667 20.66 7.43 1.31
N PHE A 668 20.96 6.20 0.90
CA PHE A 668 20.53 5.71 -0.40
C PHE A 668 19.27 4.87 -0.27
N VAL A 669 18.13 5.42 -0.68
CA VAL A 669 16.87 4.69 -0.77
C VAL A 669 16.63 4.26 -2.21
N PHE A 670 16.44 2.97 -2.44
CA PHE A 670 16.05 2.43 -3.75
C PHE A 670 14.99 1.34 -3.63
N GLY A 671 13.90 1.49 -4.40
CA GLY A 671 12.77 0.58 -4.38
C GLY A 671 12.83 -0.51 -5.43
N GLU A 672 12.32 -1.68 -5.07
CA GLU A 672 11.93 -2.71 -6.02
C GLU A 672 10.54 -2.40 -6.58
N VAL A 673 10.49 -2.05 -7.87
CA VAL A 673 9.24 -1.89 -8.61
C VAL A 673 9.22 -2.94 -9.71
N ALA A 674 8.63 -4.09 -9.39
CA ALA A 674 8.62 -5.30 -10.20
C ALA A 674 7.85 -5.15 -11.54
N ALA A 675 8.49 -4.53 -12.53
CA ALA A 675 7.99 -4.41 -13.90
C ALA A 675 8.53 -5.56 -14.77
N PHE A 676 7.83 -6.70 -14.79
CA PHE A 676 8.26 -7.91 -15.51
C PHE A 676 7.92 -7.89 -17.01
N VAL A 677 8.33 -6.82 -17.68
CA VAL A 677 8.21 -6.66 -19.13
C VAL A 677 9.50 -6.09 -19.70
N ASN A 678 9.70 -6.29 -21.00
CA ASN A 678 10.80 -5.65 -21.72
C ASN A 678 10.46 -4.23 -22.20
N ASP A 679 9.23 -3.78 -22.00
CA ASP A 679 8.77 -2.45 -22.42
C ASP A 679 9.23 -1.34 -21.46
N LYS A 680 9.14 -0.09 -21.91
CA LYS A 680 9.54 1.10 -21.13
C LYS A 680 8.61 1.36 -19.96
N TRP A 681 7.34 1.06 -20.15
CA TRP A 681 6.29 1.18 -19.16
C TRP A 681 5.64 -0.19 -18.98
N ASN A 682 5.37 -0.57 -17.74
CA ASN A 682 4.83 -1.87 -17.39
C ASN A 682 3.42 -2.09 -18.00
N ARG A 683 3.36 -2.69 -19.18
CA ARG A 683 2.13 -2.86 -19.99
C ARG A 683 1.32 -1.57 -20.18
N GLY A 684 2.02 -0.43 -20.27
CA GLY A 684 1.39 0.88 -20.36
C GLY A 684 0.82 1.43 -19.03
N SER A 685 0.99 0.71 -17.91
CA SER A 685 0.55 1.13 -16.59
C SER A 685 1.57 2.06 -15.94
N VAL A 686 1.21 3.33 -15.77
CA VAL A 686 2.09 4.36 -15.21
C VAL A 686 2.38 4.08 -13.74
N ASN A 687 1.34 3.80 -12.95
CA ASN A 687 1.44 3.62 -11.49
C ASN A 687 2.24 2.37 -11.07
N HIS A 688 2.53 1.47 -12.01
CA HIS A 688 3.24 0.21 -11.75
C HIS A 688 4.57 0.12 -12.50
N SER A 689 5.13 1.26 -12.91
CA SER A 689 6.40 1.35 -13.64
C SER A 689 7.49 1.96 -12.76
N ALA A 690 8.71 1.43 -12.79
CA ALA A 690 9.78 1.78 -11.86
C ALA A 690 10.09 3.28 -11.82
N GLN A 691 10.23 3.90 -12.99
CA GLN A 691 10.55 5.31 -13.13
C GLN A 691 9.51 6.24 -12.49
N PHE A 692 8.24 5.82 -12.38
CA PHE A 692 7.15 6.62 -11.82
C PHE A 692 7.43 7.05 -10.37
N TYR A 693 8.07 6.16 -9.61
CA TYR A 693 8.37 6.32 -8.20
C TYR A 693 9.55 7.26 -7.93
N THR A 694 10.33 7.63 -8.95
CA THR A 694 11.44 8.58 -8.81
C THR A 694 11.00 10.05 -8.80
N TRP A 695 9.70 10.32 -9.02
CA TRP A 695 9.16 11.66 -9.20
C TRP A 695 8.25 12.10 -8.04
N LYS A 696 8.34 13.38 -7.69
CA LYS A 696 7.31 14.10 -6.93
C LYS A 696 6.01 14.20 -7.72
N GLU A 697 4.93 14.40 -6.97
CA GLU A 697 3.59 14.68 -7.46
C GLU A 697 3.56 15.83 -8.47
N ARG A 698 2.65 15.73 -9.45
CA ARG A 698 2.46 16.76 -10.47
C ARG A 698 1.47 17.85 -10.06
N LYS A 699 0.67 17.56 -9.05
CA LYS A 699 -0.32 18.47 -8.48
C LYS A 699 -0.54 18.12 -7.00
N GLU A 700 -1.21 19.01 -6.30
CA GLU A 700 -1.72 18.71 -4.98
C GLU A 700 -2.93 17.77 -5.08
N TYR A 701 -3.02 16.84 -4.13
CA TYR A 701 -4.11 15.88 -3.96
C TYR A 701 -4.82 16.13 -2.63
N SER A 702 -5.91 15.42 -2.38
CA SER A 702 -6.62 15.43 -1.09
C SER A 702 -5.68 15.36 0.13
N ALA A 703 -6.06 16.03 1.22
CA ALA A 703 -5.34 15.93 2.50
C ALA A 703 -5.54 14.55 3.16
N ASP A 704 -6.65 13.88 2.87
CA ASP A 704 -6.90 12.48 3.26
C ASP A 704 -6.07 11.54 2.37
N ASP A 705 -5.20 10.72 2.99
CA ASP A 705 -4.20 9.91 2.29
C ASP A 705 -4.84 8.81 1.44
N ALA A 706 -5.94 8.18 1.90
CA ALA A 706 -6.65 7.16 1.14
C ALA A 706 -7.30 7.74 -0.13
N LYS A 707 -7.94 8.91 -0.01
CA LYS A 707 -8.46 9.63 -1.19
C LYS A 707 -7.34 10.09 -2.11
N ALA A 708 -6.23 10.56 -1.56
CA ALA A 708 -5.08 11.01 -2.37
C ALA A 708 -4.49 9.85 -3.19
N ALA A 709 -4.39 8.65 -2.61
CA ALA A 709 -3.90 7.45 -3.30
C ALA A 709 -4.77 7.08 -4.52
N LEU A 710 -6.09 7.17 -4.38
CA LEU A 710 -7.06 6.94 -5.46
C LEU A 710 -7.03 8.06 -6.51
N GLU A 711 -7.07 9.32 -6.08
CA GLU A 711 -7.00 10.48 -6.97
C GLU A 711 -5.72 10.50 -7.80
N MET A 712 -4.58 10.14 -7.21
CA MET A 712 -3.33 10.01 -7.95
C MET A 712 -3.41 8.88 -8.96
N TYR A 713 -3.87 7.71 -8.55
CA TYR A 713 -3.99 6.56 -9.44
C TYR A 713 -4.80 6.92 -10.69
N GLU A 714 -6.03 7.41 -10.49
CA GLU A 714 -6.93 7.78 -11.59
C GLU A 714 -6.33 8.89 -12.47
N TYR A 715 -5.79 9.94 -11.87
CA TYR A 715 -5.19 11.05 -12.61
C TYR A 715 -4.01 10.58 -13.46
N GLU A 716 -3.08 9.83 -12.89
CA GLU A 716 -1.88 9.37 -13.57
C GLU A 716 -2.21 8.37 -14.69
N GLN A 717 -3.19 7.50 -14.49
CA GLN A 717 -3.69 6.62 -15.56
C GLN A 717 -4.32 7.41 -16.71
N GLN A 718 -5.10 8.45 -16.43
CA GLN A 718 -5.71 9.31 -17.46
C GLN A 718 -4.67 10.08 -18.29
N GLN A 719 -3.56 10.49 -17.66
CA GLN A 719 -2.49 11.19 -18.39
C GLN A 719 -1.73 10.23 -19.32
N GLY A 720 -1.69 8.94 -18.99
CA GLY A 720 -0.97 7.92 -19.76
C GLY A 720 0.54 8.12 -19.74
N THR A 721 1.24 7.20 -20.42
CA THR A 721 2.71 7.13 -20.41
C THR A 721 3.38 8.25 -21.19
N GLY A 722 2.74 8.73 -22.28
CA GLY A 722 3.30 9.77 -23.15
C GLY A 722 3.35 11.17 -22.55
N ASN A 723 2.61 11.42 -21.45
CA ASN A 723 2.58 12.72 -20.76
C ASN A 723 3.31 12.67 -19.41
N GLN A 724 4.10 11.63 -19.16
CA GLN A 724 4.89 11.53 -17.94
C GLN A 724 6.12 12.46 -17.99
N PRO A 725 6.61 12.93 -16.83
CA PRO A 725 7.78 13.80 -16.78
C PRO A 725 9.01 13.15 -17.41
N THR A 726 9.86 13.96 -18.01
CA THR A 726 11.17 13.54 -18.52
C THR A 726 12.30 14.34 -17.86
N SER A 727 13.51 13.80 -17.92
CA SER A 727 14.72 14.37 -17.33
C SER A 727 15.88 14.31 -18.32
N ALA A 728 16.75 15.33 -18.26
CA ALA A 728 18.04 15.33 -18.95
C ALA A 728 19.19 14.86 -18.05
N ASN A 729 18.93 14.54 -16.76
CA ASN A 729 19.96 14.41 -15.73
C ASN A 729 21.04 13.36 -16.02
N ALA A 730 20.71 12.29 -16.75
CA ALA A 730 21.65 11.24 -17.13
C ALA A 730 22.47 11.56 -18.40
N PHE A 731 22.08 12.59 -19.16
CA PHE A 731 22.60 12.87 -20.50
C PHE A 731 23.57 14.05 -20.52
N LEU A 732 24.55 13.99 -21.41
CA LEU A 732 25.43 15.14 -21.71
C LEU A 732 24.78 16.09 -22.71
N GLU A 733 25.11 17.37 -22.60
CA GLU A 733 24.85 18.35 -23.65
C GLU A 733 26.00 18.32 -24.66
N GLY A 734 25.89 17.42 -25.65
CA GLY A 734 26.97 17.08 -26.57
C GLY A 734 28.13 16.37 -25.86
N ASN A 735 29.12 17.14 -25.39
CA ASN A 735 30.22 16.65 -24.55
C ASN A 735 30.30 17.37 -23.20
N SER A 736 29.42 18.32 -22.94
CA SER A 736 29.44 19.11 -21.71
C SER A 736 28.64 18.42 -20.63
N TYR A 737 29.21 18.38 -19.42
CA TYR A 737 28.47 18.04 -18.21
C TYR A 737 27.67 19.26 -17.77
N HIS A 738 26.44 19.04 -17.30
CA HIS A 738 25.62 20.08 -16.68
C HIS A 738 25.19 19.65 -15.28
N VAL A 739 24.81 20.63 -14.46
CA VAL A 739 24.28 20.35 -13.12
C VAL A 739 22.92 19.64 -13.27
N PRO A 740 22.71 18.48 -12.64
CA PRO A 740 21.42 17.80 -12.65
C PRO A 740 20.31 18.61 -11.95
N ASP A 741 19.08 18.55 -12.46
CA ASP A 741 17.88 19.11 -11.82
C ASP A 741 17.11 18.02 -11.05
N HIS A 742 17.31 17.98 -9.74
CA HIS A 742 16.58 17.08 -8.83
C HIS A 742 15.40 17.78 -8.12
N SER A 743 14.93 18.94 -8.59
CA SER A 743 13.85 19.69 -7.92
C SER A 743 12.56 18.87 -7.75
N ARG A 744 12.33 17.93 -8.67
CA ARG A 744 11.18 17.01 -8.69
C ARG A 744 11.52 15.57 -8.29
N PHE A 745 12.69 15.32 -7.71
CA PHE A 745 13.05 14.00 -7.18
C PHE A 745 12.21 13.64 -5.96
N SER A 746 11.65 12.43 -5.90
CA SER A 746 10.81 11.97 -4.77
C SER A 746 11.58 11.70 -3.49
N GLY A 747 12.88 11.39 -3.59
CA GLY A 747 13.66 10.78 -2.50
C GLY A 747 13.90 9.27 -2.71
N MET A 748 13.26 8.63 -3.69
CA MET A 748 13.41 7.21 -3.99
C MET A 748 14.06 6.98 -5.36
N ASN A 749 15.15 6.23 -5.36
CA ASN A 749 15.72 5.62 -6.56
C ASN A 749 15.10 4.23 -6.78
N VAL A 750 15.51 3.49 -7.81
CA VAL A 750 14.93 2.18 -8.09
C VAL A 750 15.95 1.19 -8.64
N ILE A 751 15.61 -0.09 -8.52
CA ILE A 751 16.23 -1.14 -9.32
C ILE A 751 15.90 -0.89 -10.80
N ASP A 752 16.91 -1.00 -11.67
CA ASP A 752 16.78 -0.87 -13.13
C ASP A 752 16.13 -2.12 -13.73
N MET A 753 14.83 -2.29 -13.48
CA MET A 753 14.08 -3.43 -14.00
C MET A 753 14.11 -3.47 -15.53
N ARG A 754 14.25 -2.32 -16.21
CA ARG A 754 14.35 -2.30 -17.67
C ARG A 754 15.64 -2.96 -18.14
N MET A 755 16.79 -2.62 -17.57
CA MET A 755 18.04 -3.32 -17.90
C MET A 755 18.01 -4.78 -17.41
N HIS A 756 17.56 -5.02 -16.17
CA HIS A 756 17.46 -6.36 -15.58
C HIS A 756 16.77 -7.37 -16.51
N MET A 757 15.58 -7.00 -16.98
CA MET A 757 14.78 -7.86 -17.86
C MET A 757 15.49 -8.15 -19.20
N ASN A 758 16.36 -7.25 -19.65
CA ASN A 758 17.01 -7.31 -20.94
C ASN A 758 18.46 -7.85 -20.93
N PHE A 759 19.00 -8.23 -19.76
CA PHE A 759 20.36 -8.81 -19.61
C PHE A 759 20.53 -10.25 -20.13
N GLY A 760 19.66 -10.70 -21.05
CA GLY A 760 19.96 -11.88 -21.86
C GLY A 760 21.32 -11.74 -22.58
N ASP A 761 21.64 -10.51 -22.98
CA ASP A 761 22.95 -10.07 -23.43
C ASP A 761 23.13 -8.56 -23.14
N ALA A 762 24.38 -8.09 -23.15
CA ALA A 762 24.70 -6.71 -22.79
C ALA A 762 24.18 -5.70 -23.82
N SER A 763 24.18 -6.04 -25.12
CA SER A 763 23.76 -5.09 -26.17
C SER A 763 22.28 -4.77 -26.02
N ASN A 764 21.46 -5.79 -25.82
CA ASN A 764 20.05 -5.60 -25.55
C ASN A 764 19.84 -4.75 -24.28
N ALA A 765 20.50 -5.08 -23.17
CA ALA A 765 20.39 -4.28 -21.94
C ALA A 765 20.81 -2.81 -22.13
N PHE A 766 21.89 -2.53 -22.86
CA PHE A 766 22.37 -1.17 -23.14
C PHE A 766 21.33 -0.33 -23.92
N HIS A 767 20.80 -0.88 -25.02
CA HIS A 767 19.83 -0.18 -25.86
C HIS A 767 18.52 0.09 -25.11
N ASN A 768 18.08 -0.87 -24.32
CA ASN A 768 16.86 -0.78 -23.52
C ASN A 768 17.01 0.19 -22.34
N GLY A 769 18.17 0.22 -21.67
CA GLY A 769 18.47 1.23 -20.65
C GLY A 769 18.45 2.64 -21.24
N LYS A 770 19.16 2.83 -22.37
CA LYS A 770 19.21 4.13 -23.07
C LYS A 770 17.84 4.65 -23.52
N ASP A 771 16.93 3.76 -23.95
CA ASP A 771 15.54 4.08 -24.30
C ASP A 771 14.71 4.59 -23.10
N SER A 772 15.12 4.21 -21.90
CA SER A 772 14.40 4.40 -20.64
C SER A 772 14.83 5.63 -19.85
N ASP A 773 16.10 6.02 -20.00
CA ASP A 773 16.81 6.88 -19.05
C ASP A 773 16.24 8.30 -18.90
N ASP A 774 15.52 8.78 -19.91
CA ASP A 774 14.82 10.07 -19.88
C ASP A 774 13.61 10.08 -18.94
N SER A 775 13.08 8.92 -18.56
CA SER A 775 11.82 8.82 -17.81
C SER A 775 12.03 8.69 -16.31
N TYR A 776 13.27 8.43 -15.88
CA TYR A 776 13.69 8.49 -14.48
C TYR A 776 14.06 9.92 -14.13
N ASN A 777 13.88 10.33 -12.88
CA ASN A 777 14.39 11.64 -12.46
C ASN A 777 15.92 11.72 -12.66
N ASP A 778 16.66 10.67 -12.31
CA ASP A 778 18.08 10.53 -12.64
C ASP A 778 18.49 9.05 -12.74
N ALA A 779 18.58 8.54 -13.97
CA ALA A 779 18.96 7.14 -14.21
C ALA A 779 20.40 6.80 -13.79
N THR A 780 21.26 7.78 -13.46
CA THR A 780 22.62 7.51 -12.97
C THR A 780 22.64 6.89 -11.58
N TYR A 781 21.52 6.96 -10.83
CA TYR A 781 21.33 6.33 -9.53
C TYR A 781 20.63 4.96 -9.59
N ASN A 782 20.20 4.50 -10.77
CA ASN A 782 19.52 3.21 -10.90
C ASN A 782 20.44 2.06 -10.46
N VAL A 783 19.90 1.11 -9.70
CA VAL A 783 20.63 -0.09 -9.24
C VAL A 783 20.54 -1.17 -10.31
N VAL A 784 21.68 -1.61 -10.85
CA VAL A 784 21.74 -2.49 -12.03
C VAL A 784 22.29 -3.86 -11.65
N TYR A 785 21.55 -4.94 -11.96
CA TYR A 785 22.01 -6.32 -11.82
C TYR A 785 21.47 -7.22 -12.94
N VAL A 786 22.20 -8.32 -13.21
CA VAL A 786 21.80 -9.35 -14.19
C VAL A 786 20.81 -10.34 -13.58
N ASP A 787 21.15 -10.92 -12.43
CA ASP A 787 20.29 -11.83 -11.68
C ASP A 787 20.27 -11.47 -10.20
N SER A 788 19.31 -12.05 -9.49
CA SER A 788 19.03 -11.77 -8.07
C SER A 788 18.52 -13.02 -7.35
N HIS A 789 18.07 -12.81 -6.12
CA HIS A 789 17.42 -13.84 -5.33
C HIS A 789 16.01 -14.23 -5.79
N ASP A 790 15.39 -13.49 -6.70
CA ASP A 790 14.02 -13.80 -7.15
C ASP A 790 13.98 -14.21 -8.62
N TYR A 791 14.69 -13.47 -9.47
CA TYR A 791 14.63 -13.65 -10.92
C TYR A 791 15.99 -13.42 -11.59
N GLY A 792 16.19 -14.16 -12.68
CA GLY A 792 17.15 -13.82 -13.74
C GLY A 792 16.48 -12.98 -14.84
N PRO A 793 17.25 -12.61 -15.90
CA PRO A 793 16.73 -11.82 -17.01
C PRO A 793 15.48 -12.44 -17.65
N ASN A 794 14.62 -11.63 -18.26
CA ASN A 794 13.32 -12.02 -18.81
C ASN A 794 12.38 -12.72 -17.80
N LYS A 795 12.44 -12.34 -16.52
CA LYS A 795 11.69 -12.99 -15.41
C LYS A 795 11.96 -14.49 -15.34
N SER A 796 13.17 -14.91 -15.66
CA SER A 796 13.58 -16.31 -15.51
C SER A 796 13.53 -16.71 -14.05
N SER A 797 12.92 -17.84 -13.73
CA SER A 797 12.99 -18.44 -12.40
C SER A 797 14.29 -19.21 -12.16
N GLU A 798 15.29 -19.08 -13.04
CA GLU A 798 16.58 -19.77 -12.97
C GLU A 798 17.74 -18.77 -12.93
N ARG A 799 18.81 -19.12 -12.20
CA ARG A 799 20.06 -18.34 -12.16
C ARG A 799 20.64 -18.20 -13.56
N PHE A 800 21.19 -17.03 -13.87
CA PHE A 800 21.65 -16.73 -15.23
C PHE A 800 22.73 -17.73 -15.69
N SER A 801 22.55 -18.27 -16.89
CA SER A 801 23.35 -19.37 -17.45
C SER A 801 23.99 -19.04 -18.80
N GLY A 802 24.10 -17.75 -19.15
CA GLY A 802 24.66 -17.29 -20.43
C GLY A 802 26.16 -17.58 -20.63
N GLY A 803 26.84 -18.08 -19.60
CA GLY A 803 28.26 -18.47 -19.62
C GLY A 803 29.23 -17.34 -19.31
N THR A 804 30.49 -17.71 -19.10
CA THR A 804 31.54 -16.82 -18.58
C THR A 804 31.77 -15.58 -19.45
N ASP A 805 31.83 -15.72 -20.78
CA ASP A 805 32.03 -14.59 -21.68
C ASP A 805 30.86 -13.60 -21.67
N ALA A 806 29.62 -14.10 -21.56
CA ALA A 806 28.43 -13.25 -21.47
C ALA A 806 28.38 -12.53 -20.12
N TRP A 807 28.73 -13.21 -19.02
CA TRP A 807 28.90 -12.57 -17.71
C TRP A 807 29.96 -11.47 -17.73
N ALA A 808 31.13 -11.73 -18.32
CA ALA A 808 32.19 -10.73 -18.41
C ALA A 808 31.75 -9.51 -19.23
N GLU A 809 31.00 -9.71 -20.30
CA GLU A 809 30.44 -8.63 -21.13
C GLU A 809 29.36 -7.83 -20.39
N ASN A 810 28.41 -8.51 -19.72
CA ASN A 810 27.39 -7.88 -18.88
C ASN A 810 28.02 -7.04 -17.76
N MET A 811 29.01 -7.59 -17.06
CA MET A 811 29.76 -6.85 -16.02
C MET A 811 30.54 -5.67 -16.62
N SER A 812 31.12 -5.81 -17.81
CA SER A 812 31.80 -4.70 -18.48
C SER A 812 30.85 -3.52 -18.73
N LEU A 813 29.62 -3.81 -19.18
CA LEU A 813 28.58 -2.79 -19.34
C LEU A 813 28.17 -2.19 -17.99
N MET A 814 27.80 -3.02 -17.00
CA MET A 814 27.32 -2.58 -15.68
C MET A 814 28.30 -1.64 -14.97
N TRP A 815 29.61 -1.90 -15.07
CA TRP A 815 30.63 -1.09 -14.38
C TRP A 815 31.00 0.20 -15.12
N THR A 816 30.73 0.29 -16.42
CA THR A 816 31.21 1.41 -17.25
C THR A 816 30.10 2.28 -17.82
N PHE A 817 28.86 1.79 -17.88
CA PHE A 817 27.67 2.58 -18.19
C PHE A 817 27.16 3.33 -16.95
N ARG A 818 26.00 3.98 -17.04
CA ARG A 818 25.37 4.67 -15.91
C ARG A 818 24.72 3.71 -14.92
N GLY A 819 24.49 4.18 -13.69
CA GLY A 819 23.89 3.39 -12.63
C GLY A 819 24.92 2.83 -11.65
N ILE A 820 24.41 2.05 -10.70
CA ILE A 820 25.14 1.47 -9.59
C ILE A 820 25.21 -0.05 -9.81
N PRO A 821 26.38 -0.60 -10.19
CA PRO A 821 26.52 -2.02 -10.45
C PRO A 821 26.35 -2.84 -9.17
N THR A 822 25.50 -3.85 -9.25
CA THR A 822 25.16 -4.75 -8.13
C THR A 822 25.34 -6.20 -8.56
N LEU A 823 25.95 -7.01 -7.70
CA LEU A 823 26.16 -8.43 -7.96
C LEU A 823 25.56 -9.28 -6.83
N TYR A 824 24.73 -10.24 -7.20
CA TYR A 824 24.18 -11.24 -6.29
C TYR A 824 25.24 -12.28 -5.94
N TYR A 825 25.28 -12.74 -4.69
CA TYR A 825 26.35 -13.62 -4.22
C TYR A 825 26.53 -14.87 -5.09
N GLY A 826 27.79 -15.21 -5.34
CA GLY A 826 28.17 -16.36 -6.14
C GLY A 826 28.08 -16.13 -7.65
N SER A 827 27.45 -15.07 -8.14
CA SER A 827 27.43 -14.76 -9.59
C SER A 827 28.84 -14.49 -10.13
N GLU A 828 29.80 -14.07 -9.29
CA GLU A 828 31.22 -13.95 -9.61
C GLU A 828 31.93 -15.27 -9.93
N ILE A 829 31.30 -16.42 -9.66
CA ILE A 829 31.77 -17.75 -10.06
C ILE A 829 30.71 -18.57 -10.81
N GLU A 830 29.61 -17.94 -11.24
CA GLU A 830 28.44 -18.60 -11.82
C GLU A 830 27.82 -19.68 -10.90
N PHE A 831 27.85 -19.44 -9.58
CA PHE A 831 27.30 -20.35 -8.58
C PHE A 831 25.83 -20.67 -8.88
N GLN A 832 25.50 -21.96 -8.89
CA GLN A 832 24.16 -22.47 -9.18
C GLN A 832 23.56 -22.02 -10.52
N LYS A 833 24.40 -21.72 -11.53
CA LYS A 833 23.91 -21.36 -12.88
C LYS A 833 22.90 -22.37 -13.43
N GLY A 834 21.80 -21.87 -13.99
CA GLY A 834 20.72 -22.69 -14.55
C GLY A 834 19.91 -23.48 -13.52
N ARG A 835 20.16 -23.33 -12.21
CA ARG A 835 19.27 -23.86 -11.18
C ARG A 835 18.10 -22.94 -10.97
N LYS A 836 16.95 -23.52 -10.63
CA LYS A 836 15.78 -22.78 -10.15
C LYS A 836 16.17 -21.94 -8.94
N ILE A 837 15.87 -20.65 -8.98
CA ILE A 837 16.24 -19.67 -7.96
C ILE A 837 15.61 -20.04 -6.63
N ASP A 838 14.29 -20.24 -6.62
CA ASP A 838 13.54 -20.71 -5.46
C ASP A 838 12.43 -21.66 -5.88
N CYS A 839 12.19 -22.67 -5.05
CA CYS A 839 11.10 -23.64 -5.17
C CYS A 839 10.18 -23.62 -3.93
N GLY A 840 10.37 -22.67 -3.02
CA GLY A 840 9.70 -22.67 -1.72
C GLY A 840 10.03 -23.95 -0.94
N PRO A 841 9.10 -24.47 -0.13
CA PRO A 841 9.34 -25.67 0.68
C PRO A 841 9.20 -26.99 -0.11
N THR A 842 9.27 -26.95 -1.45
CA THR A 842 9.04 -28.14 -2.31
C THR A 842 10.32 -28.84 -2.75
N CYS A 843 11.49 -28.26 -2.47
CA CYS A 843 12.78 -28.88 -2.78
C CYS A 843 13.89 -28.38 -1.85
N PRO A 844 15.04 -29.09 -1.75
CA PRO A 844 16.09 -28.71 -0.81
C PRO A 844 16.83 -27.46 -1.28
N LEU A 845 17.12 -26.53 -0.36
CA LEU A 845 17.82 -25.28 -0.63
C LEU A 845 19.15 -25.48 -1.36
N ALA A 846 19.92 -26.52 -0.99
CA ALA A 846 21.18 -26.90 -1.62
C ALA A 846 21.08 -27.11 -3.15
N THR A 847 19.88 -27.36 -3.68
CA THR A 847 19.62 -27.58 -5.11
C THR A 847 19.16 -26.33 -5.87
N THR A 848 19.01 -25.21 -5.17
CA THR A 848 18.42 -23.96 -5.69
C THR A 848 19.45 -22.86 -5.92
N GLY A 849 19.03 -21.76 -6.54
CA GLY A 849 19.83 -20.53 -6.65
C GLY A 849 20.01 -19.76 -5.35
N ARG A 850 19.30 -20.12 -4.27
CA ARG A 850 19.44 -19.61 -2.89
C ARG A 850 20.24 -20.57 -1.98
N ALA A 851 20.99 -21.50 -2.58
CA ALA A 851 21.82 -22.46 -1.85
C ALA A 851 22.89 -21.78 -0.97
N TYR A 852 23.32 -22.50 0.07
CA TYR A 852 24.37 -22.04 0.98
C TYR A 852 25.71 -21.84 0.23
N TYR A 853 26.32 -20.68 0.39
CA TYR A 853 27.55 -20.31 -0.33
C TYR A 853 28.83 -20.56 0.45
N GLY A 854 28.75 -20.71 1.78
CA GLY A 854 29.90 -20.64 2.66
C GLY A 854 31.00 -21.68 2.39
N ASP A 855 30.67 -22.80 1.74
CA ASP A 855 31.67 -23.79 1.31
C ASP A 855 32.69 -23.20 0.31
N HIS A 856 32.27 -22.23 -0.50
CA HIS A 856 33.15 -21.46 -1.40
C HIS A 856 33.93 -20.35 -0.70
N LEU A 857 33.59 -20.06 0.56
CA LEU A 857 34.20 -19.03 1.40
C LEU A 857 35.07 -19.62 2.53
N ALA A 858 35.10 -20.94 2.67
CA ALA A 858 35.89 -21.61 3.70
C ALA A 858 37.40 -21.28 3.58
N GLY A 859 38.04 -21.01 4.72
CA GLY A 859 39.41 -20.51 4.81
C GLY A 859 39.49 -19.03 5.22
N ASP A 860 40.70 -18.51 5.33
CA ASP A 860 40.96 -17.13 5.76
C ASP A 860 41.20 -16.22 4.55
N VAL A 861 40.87 -14.94 4.68
CA VAL A 861 41.12 -13.91 3.67
C VAL A 861 41.41 -12.58 4.35
N THR A 862 42.36 -11.83 3.82
CA THR A 862 42.66 -10.46 4.26
C THR A 862 42.81 -9.55 3.06
N ALA A 863 42.14 -8.39 3.10
CA ALA A 863 42.20 -7.38 2.05
C ALA A 863 42.73 -6.05 2.61
N SER A 864 43.83 -5.55 2.03
CA SER A 864 44.38 -4.24 2.39
C SER A 864 43.54 -3.07 1.87
N ASP A 865 42.85 -3.26 0.75
CA ASP A 865 42.05 -2.24 0.08
C ASP A 865 41.00 -2.90 -0.85
N PHE A 866 40.10 -2.11 -1.42
CA PHE A 866 39.17 -2.57 -2.43
C PHE A 866 39.91 -3.17 -3.63
N SER A 867 39.53 -4.40 -4.00
CA SER A 867 40.17 -5.16 -5.08
C SER A 867 41.65 -5.53 -4.82
N ARG A 868 42.10 -5.49 -3.57
CA ARG A 868 43.46 -5.89 -3.16
C ARG A 868 43.41 -6.95 -2.05
N VAL A 869 43.67 -8.20 -2.42
CA VAL A 869 43.77 -9.32 -1.48
C VAL A 869 45.24 -9.54 -1.14
N ASP A 870 45.59 -9.49 0.13
CA ASP A 870 46.97 -9.71 0.62
C ASP A 870 47.24 -11.20 0.84
N SER A 871 46.27 -11.92 1.41
CA SER A 871 46.34 -13.35 1.65
C SER A 871 44.96 -14.00 1.54
N ALA A 872 44.94 -15.25 1.10
CA ALA A 872 43.78 -16.12 1.14
C ALA A 872 44.21 -17.58 1.27
N THR A 873 43.45 -18.40 2.00
CA THR A 873 43.67 -19.85 2.17
C THR A 873 42.40 -20.64 1.89
N GLY A 874 42.49 -21.96 1.75
CA GLY A 874 41.30 -22.82 1.61
C GLY A 874 40.50 -22.62 0.32
N ALA A 875 39.19 -22.81 0.40
CA ALA A 875 38.27 -22.69 -0.73
C ALA A 875 38.15 -21.24 -1.23
N VAL A 876 38.18 -20.24 -0.32
CA VAL A 876 38.09 -18.82 -0.71
C VAL A 876 39.25 -18.40 -1.60
N ALA A 877 40.46 -18.96 -1.43
CA ALA A 877 41.57 -18.73 -2.34
C ALA A 877 41.30 -19.24 -3.77
N THR A 878 40.64 -20.41 -3.90
CA THR A 878 40.22 -20.96 -5.19
C THR A 878 39.13 -20.11 -5.82
N THR A 879 38.15 -19.66 -5.04
CA THR A 879 37.09 -18.73 -5.47
C THR A 879 37.70 -17.43 -6.00
N LEU A 880 38.64 -16.83 -5.26
CA LEU A 880 39.32 -15.59 -5.66
C LEU A 880 40.20 -15.72 -6.91
N ALA A 881 40.53 -16.94 -7.34
CA ALA A 881 41.29 -17.21 -8.54
C ALA A 881 40.42 -17.32 -9.81
N GLN A 882 39.10 -17.34 -9.69
CA GLN A 882 38.19 -17.54 -10.82
C GLN A 882 38.26 -16.38 -11.84
N PRO A 883 38.06 -16.66 -13.15
CA PRO A 883 38.19 -15.65 -14.20
C PRO A 883 37.30 -14.41 -14.01
N LEU A 884 36.04 -14.61 -13.65
CA LEU A 884 35.08 -13.52 -13.42
C LEU A 884 35.40 -12.73 -12.15
N VAL A 885 35.98 -13.37 -11.13
CA VAL A 885 36.50 -12.66 -9.95
C VAL A 885 37.64 -11.71 -10.34
N LYS A 886 38.60 -12.17 -11.16
CA LYS A 886 39.67 -11.29 -11.65
C LYS A 886 39.14 -10.15 -12.52
N HIS A 887 38.10 -10.43 -13.30
CA HIS A 887 37.40 -9.43 -14.11
C HIS A 887 36.75 -8.34 -13.25
N VAL A 888 35.91 -8.72 -12.28
CA VAL A 888 35.21 -7.76 -11.41
C VAL A 888 36.16 -6.97 -10.53
N GLN A 889 37.24 -7.59 -10.03
CA GLN A 889 38.30 -6.89 -9.29
C GLN A 889 38.89 -5.75 -10.13
N ARG A 890 39.21 -6.01 -11.39
CA ARG A 890 39.81 -4.97 -12.25
C ARG A 890 38.79 -3.94 -12.73
N LEU A 891 37.55 -4.33 -12.99
CA LEU A 891 36.47 -3.37 -13.28
C LEU A 891 36.26 -2.39 -12.12
N ASN A 892 36.30 -2.87 -10.88
CA ASN A 892 36.23 -2.03 -9.69
C ASN A 892 37.43 -1.06 -9.60
N GLN A 893 38.66 -1.52 -9.88
CA GLN A 893 39.83 -0.65 -9.93
C GLN A 893 39.70 0.44 -10.99
N ILE A 894 39.27 0.09 -12.21
CA ILE A 894 39.08 1.03 -13.32
C ILE A 894 37.98 2.05 -12.97
N ARG A 895 36.82 1.58 -12.50
CA ARG A 895 35.69 2.44 -12.13
C ARG A 895 36.09 3.43 -11.03
N ARG A 896 36.79 2.98 -9.99
CA ARG A 896 37.24 3.86 -8.89
C ARG A 896 38.24 4.93 -9.31
N ALA A 897 39.06 4.68 -10.31
CA ALA A 897 40.07 5.61 -10.79
C ALA A 897 39.56 6.61 -11.85
N VAL A 898 38.36 6.40 -12.40
CA VAL A 898 37.78 7.23 -13.46
C VAL A 898 36.42 7.79 -12.99
N PRO A 899 36.39 9.01 -12.42
CA PRO A 899 35.15 9.60 -11.86
C PRO A 899 33.97 9.64 -12.85
N ALA A 900 34.24 9.82 -14.15
CA ALA A 900 33.21 9.76 -15.18
C ALA A 900 32.44 8.44 -15.22
N LEU A 901 33.09 7.30 -14.91
CA LEU A 901 32.43 6.01 -14.87
C LEU A 901 31.52 5.87 -13.65
N GLN A 902 31.90 6.48 -12.51
CA GLN A 902 31.13 6.45 -11.27
C GLN A 902 29.88 7.33 -11.35
N MET A 903 30.06 8.62 -11.64
CA MET A 903 29.02 9.65 -11.43
C MET A 903 28.66 10.41 -12.71
N GLY A 904 29.31 10.11 -13.83
CA GLY A 904 29.20 10.91 -15.04
C GLY A 904 27.89 10.72 -15.79
N GLN A 905 27.43 11.81 -16.40
CA GLN A 905 26.44 11.79 -17.48
C GLN A 905 27.01 11.08 -18.72
N TYR A 906 26.14 10.64 -19.63
CA TYR A 906 26.56 9.95 -20.86
C TYR A 906 25.95 10.55 -22.14
N SER A 907 26.56 10.28 -23.28
CA SER A 907 25.98 10.57 -24.61
C SER A 907 26.46 9.55 -25.64
N THR A 908 25.58 9.22 -26.57
CA THR A 908 25.88 8.41 -27.76
C THR A 908 26.05 9.24 -29.04
N ASP A 909 25.98 10.57 -28.93
CA ASP A 909 26.01 11.45 -30.11
C ASP A 909 27.42 11.53 -30.71
N GLY A 910 27.49 11.50 -32.05
CA GLY A 910 28.77 11.51 -32.75
C GLY A 910 29.57 10.21 -32.56
N ILE A 911 28.89 9.09 -32.31
CA ILE A 911 29.53 7.78 -32.14
C ILE A 911 28.96 6.80 -33.15
N THR A 912 29.85 6.02 -33.76
CA THR A 912 29.50 4.79 -34.48
C THR A 912 29.97 3.61 -33.64
N GLY A 913 29.15 2.57 -33.50
CA GLY A 913 29.44 1.40 -32.65
C GLY A 913 28.20 0.96 -31.88
N ASP A 914 28.09 -0.33 -31.60
CA ASP A 914 26.89 -0.94 -31.00
C ASP A 914 26.75 -0.57 -29.50
N MET A 915 27.77 -0.88 -28.70
CA MET A 915 27.85 -0.52 -27.28
C MET A 915 29.00 0.45 -27.04
N ALA A 916 28.86 1.67 -27.55
CA ALA A 916 29.85 2.72 -27.40
C ALA A 916 29.22 4.04 -26.96
N PHE A 917 29.82 4.70 -25.98
CA PHE A 917 29.28 5.92 -25.38
C PHE A 917 30.40 6.78 -24.76
N LYS A 918 30.11 8.08 -24.61
CA LYS A 918 30.94 9.04 -23.87
C LYS A 918 30.43 9.14 -22.44
N ARG A 919 31.33 9.35 -21.47
CA ARG A 919 31.01 9.67 -20.08
C ARG A 919 31.73 10.95 -19.68
N ARG A 920 31.05 11.87 -18.98
CA ARG A 920 31.70 13.03 -18.35
C ARG A 920 31.16 13.32 -16.96
N TYR A 921 32.05 13.69 -16.06
CA TYR A 921 31.70 14.24 -14.75
C TYR A 921 32.54 15.48 -14.49
N THR A 922 31.89 16.58 -14.09
CA THR A 922 32.55 17.84 -13.76
C THR A 922 31.97 18.42 -12.47
N ASP A 923 32.75 18.38 -11.38
CA ASP A 923 32.38 18.98 -10.09
C ASP A 923 33.62 19.11 -9.19
N GLY A 924 33.64 20.11 -8.29
CA GLY A 924 34.65 20.24 -7.24
C GLY A 924 36.12 20.26 -7.73
N GLY A 925 36.36 20.77 -8.95
CA GLY A 925 37.68 20.78 -9.59
C GLY A 925 38.05 19.48 -10.32
N THR A 926 37.19 18.47 -10.29
CA THR A 926 37.28 17.28 -11.15
C THR A 926 36.71 17.58 -12.52
N ASP A 927 37.43 17.25 -13.59
CA ASP A 927 36.88 17.14 -14.94
C ASP A 927 37.38 15.82 -15.55
N SER A 928 36.50 14.82 -15.60
CA SER A 928 36.80 13.49 -16.10
C SER A 928 35.95 13.23 -17.33
N PHE A 929 36.60 12.97 -18.48
CA PHE A 929 35.94 12.64 -19.75
C PHE A 929 36.48 11.32 -20.31
N ALA A 930 35.60 10.36 -20.56
CA ALA A 930 35.95 9.01 -20.99
C ALA A 930 35.15 8.56 -22.22
N LEU A 931 35.80 7.83 -23.12
CA LEU A 931 35.21 7.13 -24.26
C LEU A 931 35.19 5.64 -23.94
N VAL A 932 34.01 5.03 -23.92
CA VAL A 932 33.82 3.63 -23.51
C VAL A 932 33.32 2.81 -24.69
N THR A 933 34.08 1.77 -25.04
CA THR A 933 33.71 0.82 -26.10
C THR A 933 33.64 -0.59 -25.50
N VAL A 934 32.45 -1.20 -25.47
CA VAL A 934 32.22 -2.56 -24.95
C VAL A 934 32.11 -3.55 -26.10
N SER A 935 32.98 -4.57 -26.11
CA SER A 935 33.04 -5.72 -27.05
C SER A 935 33.13 -5.47 -28.57
N GLY A 936 32.44 -4.48 -29.13
CA GLY A 936 32.46 -4.10 -30.55
C GLY A 936 33.46 -2.99 -30.88
N GLY A 937 33.65 -2.66 -32.16
CA GLY A 937 34.47 -1.50 -32.57
C GLY A 937 33.67 -0.20 -32.52
N ALA A 938 34.37 0.94 -32.45
CA ALA A 938 33.71 2.25 -32.45
C ALA A 938 34.54 3.37 -33.10
N ALA A 939 33.86 4.41 -33.59
CA ALA A 939 34.48 5.69 -33.91
C ALA A 939 33.75 6.82 -33.18
N TYR A 940 34.52 7.74 -32.63
CA TYR A 940 34.07 8.91 -31.90
C TYR A 940 34.45 10.16 -32.70
N ASP A 941 33.48 11.02 -32.95
CA ASP A 941 33.61 12.28 -33.70
C ASP A 941 33.18 13.47 -32.83
N GLY A 942 33.81 14.62 -33.07
CA GLY A 942 33.51 15.86 -32.34
C GLY A 942 33.92 15.83 -30.86
N ILE A 943 34.86 14.96 -30.47
CA ILE A 943 35.36 14.88 -29.09
C ILE A 943 36.41 15.98 -28.81
N PRO A 944 36.65 16.36 -27.54
CA PRO A 944 37.70 17.31 -27.20
C PRO A 944 39.09 16.85 -27.68
N ASN A 945 39.90 17.80 -28.16
CA ASN A 945 41.31 17.53 -28.46
C ASN A 945 42.11 17.31 -27.17
N GLY A 946 43.12 16.47 -27.25
CA GLY A 946 44.02 16.18 -26.13
C GLY A 946 44.61 14.79 -26.17
N THR A 947 45.24 14.38 -25.08
CA THR A 947 45.85 13.06 -24.95
C THR A 947 44.90 12.11 -24.24
N TYR A 948 44.38 11.13 -24.97
CA TYR A 948 43.57 10.06 -24.43
C TYR A 948 44.44 8.87 -24.05
N ARG A 949 44.22 8.31 -22.86
CA ARG A 949 44.91 7.08 -22.43
C ARG A 949 43.88 6.01 -22.08
N ASP A 950 44.05 4.83 -22.65
CA ASP A 950 43.18 3.68 -22.37
C ASP A 950 43.47 3.13 -20.96
N ALA A 951 42.45 3.11 -20.11
CA ALA A 951 42.51 2.55 -18.76
C ALA A 951 42.80 1.04 -18.75
N VAL A 952 42.49 0.35 -19.84
CA VAL A 952 42.63 -1.10 -19.95
C VAL A 952 44.04 -1.48 -20.43
N THR A 953 44.44 -1.01 -21.61
CA THR A 953 45.72 -1.41 -22.24
C THR A 953 46.88 -0.46 -21.94
N GLY A 954 46.60 0.79 -21.56
CA GLY A 954 47.59 1.86 -21.48
C GLY A 954 47.90 2.54 -22.82
N ASP A 955 47.24 2.13 -23.92
CA ASP A 955 47.40 2.78 -25.22
C ASP A 955 47.15 4.30 -25.12
N THR A 956 48.00 5.09 -25.76
CA THR A 956 47.96 6.54 -25.69
C THR A 956 47.74 7.12 -27.09
N ARG A 957 46.71 7.94 -27.23
CA ARG A 957 46.32 8.59 -28.49
C ARG A 957 46.26 10.10 -28.31
N THR A 958 46.88 10.85 -29.21
CA THR A 958 46.74 12.30 -29.27
C THR A 958 45.70 12.65 -30.34
N VAL A 959 44.62 13.31 -29.92
CA VAL A 959 43.52 13.75 -30.77
C VAL A 959 43.69 15.24 -31.06
N THR A 960 43.67 15.61 -32.35
CA THR A 960 43.87 17.01 -32.82
C THR A 960 42.77 17.51 -33.76
N ASP A 961 41.98 16.59 -34.31
CA ASP A 961 40.89 16.81 -35.25
C ASP A 961 39.52 16.42 -34.66
N GLY A 962 39.47 16.16 -33.35
CA GLY A 962 38.27 15.73 -32.65
C GLY A 962 37.78 14.33 -33.02
N ARG A 963 38.64 13.44 -33.52
CA ARG A 963 38.28 12.07 -33.90
C ARG A 963 39.16 11.00 -33.22
N LEU A 964 38.55 9.89 -32.81
CA LEU A 964 39.26 8.71 -32.31
C LEU A 964 38.52 7.43 -32.72
N THR A 965 39.26 6.43 -33.25
CA THR A 965 38.70 5.12 -33.61
C THR A 965 39.27 4.01 -32.75
N VAL A 966 38.42 3.09 -32.31
CA VAL A 966 38.73 1.95 -31.46
C VAL A 966 38.37 0.66 -32.21
N ALA A 967 39.33 -0.25 -32.36
CA ALA A 967 39.08 -1.58 -32.91
C ALA A 967 38.27 -2.43 -31.92
N ALA A 968 37.55 -3.45 -32.41
CA ALA A 968 36.76 -4.33 -31.55
C ALA A 968 37.65 -5.03 -30.50
N PRO A 969 37.41 -4.83 -29.19
CA PRO A 969 38.23 -5.43 -28.14
C PRO A 969 37.94 -6.92 -27.93
N GLY A 970 36.83 -7.44 -28.48
CA GLY A 970 36.37 -8.81 -28.32
C GLY A 970 35.49 -9.00 -27.08
N LYS A 971 34.69 -10.08 -27.07
CA LYS A 971 33.68 -10.34 -26.05
C LYS A 971 34.28 -10.38 -24.63
N GLY A 972 33.59 -9.76 -23.68
CA GLY A 972 34.04 -9.64 -22.28
C GLY A 972 35.19 -8.65 -22.05
N ASN A 973 35.73 -8.04 -23.11
CA ASN A 973 36.72 -6.97 -23.02
C ASN A 973 36.07 -5.62 -23.29
N LEU A 974 36.78 -4.55 -22.97
CA LEU A 974 36.37 -3.18 -23.27
C LEU A 974 37.59 -2.27 -23.45
N ARG A 975 37.36 -1.04 -23.91
CA ARG A 975 38.34 0.06 -23.93
C ARG A 975 37.75 1.28 -23.24
N VAL A 976 38.56 1.97 -22.43
CA VAL A 976 38.17 3.22 -21.77
C VAL A 976 39.25 4.27 -22.02
N TYR A 977 39.11 5.04 -23.08
CA TYR A 977 40.02 6.14 -23.36
C TYR A 977 39.64 7.37 -22.53
N VAL A 978 40.47 7.74 -21.57
CA VAL A 978 40.22 8.87 -20.67
C VAL A 978 41.09 10.06 -21.10
N LEU A 979 40.46 11.22 -21.31
CA LEU A 979 41.15 12.46 -21.64
C LEU A 979 42.06 12.87 -20.47
N ASN A 980 43.36 12.99 -20.74
CA ASN A 980 44.43 13.24 -19.78
C ASN A 980 44.41 12.27 -18.58
N GLY A 981 43.92 11.04 -18.81
CA GLY A 981 43.68 10.07 -17.76
C GLY A 981 44.92 9.32 -17.26
N PRO A 982 44.71 8.40 -16.30
CA PRO A 982 45.80 7.73 -15.56
C PRO A 982 46.61 6.71 -16.38
N GLY A 983 46.14 6.30 -17.57
CA GLY A 983 46.72 5.17 -18.31
C GLY A 983 46.28 3.82 -17.74
N LYS A 984 47.07 2.77 -17.96
CA LYS A 984 46.70 1.40 -17.59
C LYS A 984 46.45 1.24 -16.09
N ILE A 985 45.30 0.66 -15.74
CA ILE A 985 44.91 0.36 -14.35
C ILE A 985 44.78 -1.15 -14.17
N GLY A 986 45.43 -1.67 -13.13
CA GLY A 986 45.42 -3.09 -12.80
C GLY A 986 46.23 -3.95 -13.77
N ALA A 987 46.34 -5.23 -13.44
CA ALA A 987 47.04 -6.23 -14.24
C ALA A 987 46.10 -6.94 -15.21
N ASP A 988 46.65 -7.49 -16.30
CA ASP A 988 45.86 -8.25 -17.27
C ASP A 988 45.27 -9.52 -16.67
N GLY A 989 43.97 -9.74 -16.89
CA GLY A 989 43.25 -10.95 -16.52
C GLY A 989 42.87 -11.76 -17.75
N PRO A 990 42.03 -12.81 -17.58
CA PRO A 990 41.45 -13.54 -18.70
C PRO A 990 40.68 -12.62 -19.67
N TYR A 991 40.08 -11.58 -19.11
CA TYR A 991 39.41 -10.47 -19.77
C TYR A 991 40.14 -9.14 -19.49
N LEU A 992 39.72 -8.08 -20.20
CA LEU A 992 40.27 -6.71 -20.13
C LEU A 992 41.73 -6.62 -20.58
N LYS A 993 42.13 -7.30 -21.66
CA LYS A 993 43.53 -7.27 -22.16
C LYS A 993 43.76 -6.34 -23.34
#